data_AF-A0A8R2HRR7-F1
#
_entry.id   AF-A0A8R2HRR7-F1
#
_cell.length_a   1.000
_cell.length_b   1.000
_cell.length_c   1.000
_cell.angle_alpha   90.00
_cell.angle_beta   90.00
_cell.angle_gamma   90.00
#
_symmetry.space_group_name_H-M   'P 1'
#
loop_
_entity.id
_entity.type
_entity.pdbx_description
1 polymer ?
#
loop_
_entity_poly.entity_id
_entity_poly.type
_entity_poly.pdbx_seq_one_letter_code
_entity_poly.pdbx_strand_id
1 'polypeptide(L)'
;MILNLEPKFGIEIKEKWKVIPTMIKNLEFGIGAVQLNDCNNEEKDIVKNNLRSKTINVISNYYNKNDRLNHKVLIKNLYITRKFLKERPDLIVARADKGNTTVIMLKTEYETEMRKMLNDKVTYKLLKKDPTNKWQKVANGLVNKLVVAKIVEEQQGKHLKAKYTVAPRIYGLRKTHKETCCLRPVVSCVNSPSYNLARFLHEILTPVIEKFQYNVKNSFDFVTFSEKVSLPKNYVLISLDVVSLFTNVRRDLILKVIEETWDNMKHLVKIPKSVLVDLITFCYDSSYFVYQGEFYAQMESSSMGNPASPVIANIVMNYVIDQILKILPFGIHFLKLYVDDTIAAIPESEVNNILELFNSFDNNIQFTMEVEKDDSLSFLDVLVKRSNDKLITDWFVKPISSGRLLNWNSNHPRSQKIGMIKGLLDRMTKLSSKDFYEVNFNKIRNILLNNNYEMPLVDSVINKFKENLNNKTRSLVNSNNNNIRYCRFPYMAELSNKLNRVFIGTHVRLAFYNILRVNSIYSKLKDPVNKQQQTGIVYKIPCSCDLCYIGQTRQYLSNRVKQHIYDCKNINILKANKTALATHHFDQHHNFEFDKIEILDKEMNWWKRNVSEMIFIKTNDTVNKRTDTNNLIILYNDILKEYKSNRKK
;
A
#
# COMPACT_ATOMS: atom_id res chain seq x y z
N MET A 1 26.63 5.13 2.08
CA MET A 1 26.20 4.07 3.02
C MET A 1 24.68 4.06 3.27
N ILE A 2 24.08 5.09 3.89
CA ILE A 2 22.64 5.07 4.28
C ILE A 2 21.69 4.91 3.08
N LEU A 3 21.98 5.61 1.97
CA LEU A 3 21.13 5.58 0.77
C LEU A 3 21.13 4.22 0.05
N ASN A 4 22.13 3.38 0.30
CA ASN A 4 22.19 2.01 -0.20
C ASN A 4 21.24 1.10 0.59
N LEU A 5 20.79 1.49 1.78
CA LEU A 5 19.78 0.73 2.51
C LEU A 5 18.41 0.90 1.87
N GLU A 6 17.63 -0.18 1.87
CA GLU A 6 16.25 -0.10 1.43
C GLU A 6 15.43 0.82 2.36
N PRO A 7 14.42 1.54 1.86
CA PRO A 7 13.62 2.43 2.68
C PRO A 7 12.87 1.70 3.81
N LYS A 8 12.59 0.40 3.67
CA LYS A 8 11.96 -0.41 4.70
C LYS A 8 12.91 -0.85 5.83
N PHE A 9 14.21 -0.63 5.68
CA PHE A 9 15.21 -0.99 6.68
C PHE A 9 14.83 -0.41 8.05
N GLY A 10 14.58 -1.31 9.01
CA GLY A 10 14.22 -1.01 10.39
C GLY A 10 15.42 -0.52 11.21
N ILE A 11 15.20 0.53 12.00
CA ILE A 11 16.18 1.15 12.88
C ILE A 11 15.78 0.86 14.32
N GLU A 12 16.75 0.60 15.18
CA GLU A 12 16.52 0.41 16.61
C GLU A 12 16.01 1.70 17.28
N ILE A 13 15.12 1.55 18.26
CA ILE A 13 14.50 2.67 18.96
C ILE A 13 15.38 3.07 20.15
N LYS A 14 16.09 4.19 20.03
CA LYS A 14 16.92 4.75 21.11
C LYS A 14 16.08 5.20 22.31
N GLU A 15 15.05 6.00 22.04
CA GLU A 15 14.17 6.56 23.07
C GLU A 15 12.92 5.68 23.19
N LYS A 16 13.06 4.57 23.92
CA LYS A 16 11.99 3.57 24.12
C LYS A 16 10.66 4.24 24.51
N TRP A 17 10.69 5.25 25.39
CA TRP A 17 9.49 5.90 25.91
C TRP A 17 8.60 6.50 24.81
N LYS A 18 9.16 6.98 23.70
CA LYS A 18 8.38 7.58 22.59
C LYS A 18 7.39 6.62 21.94
N VAL A 19 7.58 5.31 22.09
CA VAL A 19 6.71 4.30 21.47
C VAL A 19 5.65 3.73 22.41
N ILE A 20 5.66 4.11 23.70
CA ILE A 20 4.71 3.64 24.71
C ILE A 20 3.25 3.79 24.24
N PRO A 21 2.77 4.96 23.77
CA PRO A 21 1.38 5.10 23.33
C PRO A 21 1.02 4.15 22.19
N THR A 22 1.96 3.94 21.26
CA THR A 22 1.78 3.02 20.13
C THR A 22 1.77 1.57 20.56
N MET A 23 2.55 1.20 21.58
CA MET A 23 2.55 -0.15 22.13
C MET A 23 1.24 -0.45 22.84
N ILE A 24 0.82 0.40 23.79
CA ILE A 24 -0.39 0.20 24.58
C ILE A 24 -1.61 0.08 23.66
N LYS A 25 -1.80 1.00 22.70
CA LYS A 25 -2.96 0.94 21.79
C LYS A 25 -2.98 -0.33 20.93
N ASN A 26 -1.81 -0.87 20.54
CA ASN A 26 -1.74 -2.10 19.77
C ASN A 26 -1.94 -3.35 20.64
N LEU A 27 -1.50 -3.34 21.90
CA LEU A 27 -1.74 -4.42 22.86
C LEU A 27 -3.19 -4.51 23.24
N GLU A 28 -3.82 -3.39 23.61
CA GLU A 28 -5.25 -3.37 23.94
C GLU A 28 -6.11 -3.84 22.77
N PHE A 29 -5.74 -3.47 21.55
CA PHE A 29 -6.39 -4.00 20.35
C PHE A 29 -6.20 -5.52 20.21
N GLY A 30 -5.01 -6.05 20.51
CA GLY A 30 -4.72 -7.48 20.45
C GLY A 30 -5.40 -8.30 21.53
N ILE A 31 -5.43 -7.80 22.77
CA ILE A 31 -6.09 -8.43 23.91
C ILE A 31 -7.62 -8.38 23.72
N GLY A 32 -8.16 -7.25 23.25
CA GLY A 32 -9.58 -7.12 22.91
C GLY A 32 -10.02 -8.04 21.78
N ALA A 33 -9.09 -8.46 20.91
CA ALA A 33 -9.35 -9.38 19.81
C ALA A 33 -9.38 -10.87 20.21
N VAL A 34 -9.02 -11.22 21.45
CA VAL A 34 -9.10 -12.58 21.95
C VAL A 34 -10.58 -12.96 22.14
N GLN A 35 -11.10 -13.77 21.22
CA GLN A 35 -12.32 -14.58 21.35
C GLN A 35 -12.22 -15.58 22.52
N LEU A 36 -13.27 -15.60 23.35
CA LEU A 36 -13.45 -16.46 24.51
C LEU A 36 -14.92 -16.89 24.48
N ASN A 37 -15.25 -17.84 23.59
CA ASN A 37 -16.64 -18.12 23.22
C ASN A 37 -17.43 -18.77 24.36
N ASP A 38 -16.76 -19.54 25.22
CA ASP A 38 -17.37 -20.32 26.31
C ASP A 38 -17.31 -19.61 27.68
N CYS A 39 -16.98 -18.31 27.71
CA CYS A 39 -16.84 -17.54 28.95
C CYS A 39 -17.96 -16.48 29.10
N ASN A 40 -18.43 -16.27 30.32
CA ASN A 40 -19.25 -15.10 30.67
C ASN A 40 -18.42 -13.80 30.65
N ASN A 41 -19.05 -12.64 30.86
CA ASN A 41 -18.35 -11.34 30.76
C ASN A 41 -17.28 -11.16 31.85
N GLU A 42 -17.51 -11.65 33.07
CA GLU A 42 -16.54 -11.55 34.17
C GLU A 42 -15.32 -12.43 33.91
N GLU A 43 -15.53 -13.68 33.48
CA GLU A 43 -14.48 -14.60 33.08
C GLU A 43 -13.65 -14.06 31.91
N LYS A 44 -14.31 -13.45 30.92
CA LYS A 44 -13.64 -12.75 29.81
C LYS A 44 -12.72 -11.66 30.31
N ASP A 45 -13.18 -10.86 31.27
CA ASP A 45 -12.39 -9.78 31.84
C ASP A 45 -11.23 -10.31 32.70
N ILE A 46 -11.43 -11.39 33.46
CA ILE A 46 -10.35 -12.06 34.21
C ILE A 46 -9.24 -12.54 33.26
N VAL A 47 -9.58 -13.25 32.19
CA VAL A 47 -8.59 -13.75 31.21
C VAL A 47 -7.86 -12.60 30.52
N LYS A 48 -8.59 -11.57 30.08
CA LYS A 48 -7.99 -10.39 29.44
C LYS A 48 -7.11 -9.60 30.40
N ASN A 49 -7.51 -9.45 31.66
CA ASN A 49 -6.72 -8.77 32.69
C ASN A 49 -5.46 -9.55 33.05
N ASN A 50 -5.52 -10.88 33.10
CA ASN A 50 -4.33 -11.73 33.23
C ASN A 50 -3.35 -11.55 32.07
N LEU A 51 -3.84 -11.46 30.82
CA LEU A 51 -3.00 -11.15 29.66
C LEU A 51 -2.38 -9.75 29.76
N ARG A 52 -3.14 -8.75 30.21
CA ARG A 52 -2.65 -7.38 30.45
C ARG A 52 -1.55 -7.37 31.50
N SER A 53 -1.75 -7.99 32.65
CA SER A 53 -0.74 -8.07 33.72
C SER A 53 0.55 -8.72 33.24
N LYS A 54 0.48 -9.87 32.56
CA LYS A 54 1.65 -10.53 31.96
C LYS A 54 2.38 -9.62 30.97
N THR A 55 1.62 -8.95 30.11
CA THR A 55 2.14 -8.04 29.09
C THR A 55 2.83 -6.81 29.72
N ILE A 56 2.21 -6.22 30.74
CA ILE A 56 2.73 -5.05 31.47
C ILE A 56 4.01 -5.41 32.18
N ASN A 57 4.07 -6.54 32.89
CA ASN A 57 5.30 -7.02 33.53
C ASN A 57 6.44 -7.18 32.52
N VAL A 58 6.16 -7.73 31.33
CA VAL A 58 7.14 -7.86 30.25
C VAL A 58 7.61 -6.50 29.73
N ILE A 59 6.71 -5.51 29.63
CA ILE A 59 7.05 -4.14 29.25
C ILE A 59 7.90 -3.47 30.33
N SER A 60 7.43 -3.39 31.57
CA SER A 60 8.14 -2.69 32.65
C SER A 60 9.57 -3.22 32.83
N ASN A 61 9.75 -4.54 32.77
CA ASN A 61 11.07 -5.16 32.83
C ASN A 61 11.98 -4.82 31.64
N TYR A 62 11.43 -4.47 30.48
CA TYR A 62 12.20 -4.05 29.31
C TYR A 62 12.60 -2.58 29.37
N TYR A 63 11.77 -1.72 29.97
CA TYR A 63 12.06 -0.29 30.10
C TYR A 63 13.07 0.00 31.21
N ASN A 64 13.07 -0.81 32.28
CA ASN A 64 14.05 -0.71 33.36
C ASN A 64 15.47 -1.19 32.96
N LYS A 65 15.66 -1.72 31.75
CA LYS A 65 16.97 -2.18 31.25
C LYS A 65 17.68 -1.12 30.40
N ASN A 66 18.93 -0.87 30.75
CA ASN A 66 19.90 -0.16 29.92
C ASN A 66 20.38 -1.08 28.78
N ASP A 67 19.82 -0.90 27.58
CA ASP A 67 20.23 -1.69 26.41
C ASP A 67 21.43 -1.02 25.72
N ARG A 68 22.44 -1.82 25.35
CA ARG A 68 23.45 -1.39 24.38
C ARG A 68 22.83 -1.40 22.99
N LEU A 69 22.73 -0.23 22.36
CA LEU A 69 22.25 -0.11 20.98
C LEU A 69 23.15 -0.91 20.02
N ASN A 70 22.53 -1.81 19.27
CA ASN A 70 23.15 -2.47 18.14
C ASN A 70 23.23 -1.46 16.99
N HIS A 71 24.41 -1.33 16.37
CA HIS A 71 24.69 -0.41 15.26
C HIS A 71 24.71 1.10 15.60
N LYS A 72 25.43 1.50 16.66
CA LYS A 72 25.69 2.93 17.00
C LYS A 72 26.16 3.77 15.80
N VAL A 73 27.04 3.22 14.96
CA VAL A 73 27.55 3.88 13.74
C VAL A 73 26.43 4.17 12.74
N LEU A 74 25.51 3.22 12.53
CA LEU A 74 24.40 3.40 11.61
C LEU A 74 23.44 4.50 12.08
N ILE A 75 23.12 4.51 13.37
CA ILE A 75 22.27 5.54 13.99
C ILE A 75 22.93 6.92 13.87
N LYS A 76 24.24 7.02 14.12
CA LYS A 76 25.03 8.25 13.91
C LYS A 76 24.96 8.71 12.46
N ASN A 77 25.21 7.81 11.51
CA ASN A 77 25.20 8.14 10.07
C ASN A 77 23.81 8.56 9.59
N LEU A 78 22.74 7.94 10.10
CA LEU A 78 21.37 8.37 9.84
C LEU A 78 21.08 9.77 10.36
N TYR A 79 21.56 10.09 11.56
CA TYR A 79 21.42 11.43 12.14
C TYR A 79 22.14 12.48 11.28
N ILE A 80 23.39 12.22 10.90
CA ILE A 80 24.18 13.11 10.03
C ILE A 80 23.47 13.29 8.67
N THR A 81 23.01 12.19 8.06
CA THR A 81 22.28 12.23 6.77
C THR A 81 21.00 13.08 6.90
N ARG A 82 20.22 12.91 7.98
CA ARG A 82 19.02 13.73 8.21
C ARG A 82 19.34 15.20 8.41
N LYS A 83 20.42 15.51 9.14
CA LYS A 83 20.88 16.89 9.35
C LYS A 83 21.26 17.53 8.00
N PHE A 84 22.08 16.85 7.22
CA PHE A 84 22.46 17.29 5.87
C PHE A 84 21.25 17.56 4.97
N LEU A 85 20.29 16.63 4.91
CA LEU A 85 19.08 16.81 4.09
C LEU A 85 18.16 17.92 4.60
N LYS A 86 18.18 18.21 5.90
CA LYS A 86 17.45 19.35 6.48
C LYS A 86 18.08 20.68 6.09
N GLU A 87 19.41 20.72 6.01
CA GLU A 87 20.21 21.88 5.56
C GLU A 87 20.16 22.06 4.03
N ARG A 88 19.73 21.02 3.29
CA ARG A 88 19.60 21.00 1.82
C ARG A 88 18.17 20.73 1.36
N PRO A 89 17.21 21.66 1.60
CA PRO A 89 15.82 21.50 1.17
C PRO A 89 15.64 21.56 -0.35
N ASP A 90 16.69 21.95 -1.07
CA ASP A 90 16.82 21.89 -2.53
C ASP A 90 16.95 20.46 -3.07
N LEU A 91 17.20 19.46 -2.22
CA LEU A 91 17.36 18.06 -2.64
C LEU A 91 16.09 17.22 -2.40
N ILE A 92 15.75 16.41 -3.39
CA ILE A 92 14.72 15.37 -3.29
C ILE A 92 15.38 14.00 -3.21
N VAL A 93 15.09 13.25 -2.14
CA VAL A 93 15.45 11.84 -2.01
C VAL A 93 14.21 10.99 -2.25
N ALA A 94 14.19 10.24 -3.36
CA ALA A 94 13.04 9.47 -3.81
C ALA A 94 13.41 8.02 -4.12
N ARG A 95 12.38 7.18 -4.28
CA ARG A 95 12.56 5.86 -4.90
C ARG A 95 12.49 6.02 -6.42
N ALA A 96 13.30 5.27 -7.15
CA ALA A 96 13.13 5.13 -8.59
C ALA A 96 11.83 4.37 -8.92
N ASP A 97 11.37 4.52 -10.16
CA ASP A 97 10.23 3.77 -10.72
C ASP A 97 10.48 2.25 -10.75
N LYS A 98 11.70 1.83 -11.12
CA LYS A 98 12.11 0.42 -11.22
C LYS A 98 13.47 0.18 -10.56
N GLY A 99 13.83 -1.09 -10.38
CA GLY A 99 15.15 -1.51 -9.90
C GLY A 99 15.36 -1.43 -8.38
N ASN A 100 14.36 -0.97 -7.62
CA ASN A 100 14.45 -0.76 -6.18
C ASN A 100 15.67 0.09 -5.81
N THR A 101 15.95 1.19 -6.50
CA THR A 101 17.07 2.12 -6.25
C THR A 101 16.60 3.42 -5.57
N THR A 102 17.55 4.14 -4.96
CA THR A 102 17.33 5.47 -4.37
C THR A 102 17.84 6.51 -5.37
N VAL A 103 17.06 7.56 -5.60
CA VAL A 103 17.43 8.67 -6.50
C VAL A 103 17.53 9.94 -5.68
N ILE A 104 18.56 10.74 -5.96
CA ILE A 104 18.69 12.12 -5.50
C ILE A 104 18.59 13.01 -6.73
N MET A 105 17.79 14.06 -6.65
CA MET A 105 17.63 15.06 -7.71
C MET A 105 17.41 16.44 -7.11
N LEU A 106 17.67 17.50 -7.88
CA LEU A 106 17.31 18.84 -7.46
C LEU A 106 15.78 18.99 -7.47
N LYS A 107 15.26 19.70 -6.48
CA LYS A 107 13.84 20.00 -6.36
C LYS A 107 13.34 20.82 -7.54
N THR A 108 14.14 21.77 -8.01
CA THR A 108 13.84 22.61 -9.18
C THR A 108 13.71 21.79 -10.47
N GLU A 109 14.59 20.81 -10.70
CA GLU A 109 14.51 19.89 -11.84
C GLU A 109 13.23 19.07 -11.79
N TYR A 110 12.94 18.45 -10.65
CA TYR A 110 11.72 17.66 -10.45
C TYR A 110 10.45 18.49 -10.69
N GLU A 111 10.40 19.70 -10.14
CA GLU A 111 9.25 20.59 -10.31
C GLU A 111 9.09 21.05 -11.76
N THR A 112 10.20 21.32 -12.45
CA THR A 112 10.20 21.68 -13.87
C THR A 112 9.64 20.55 -14.73
N GLU A 113 10.07 19.30 -14.49
CA GLU A 113 9.57 18.14 -15.24
C GLU A 113 8.10 17.85 -14.96
N MET A 114 7.69 17.94 -13.69
CA MET A 114 6.27 17.81 -13.33
C MET A 114 5.42 18.86 -14.04
N ARG A 115 5.86 20.13 -14.04
CA ARG A 115 5.14 21.22 -14.73
C ARG A 115 5.13 21.03 -16.24
N LYS A 116 6.24 20.60 -16.84
CA LYS A 116 6.32 20.28 -18.27
C LYS A 116 5.25 19.24 -18.66
N MET A 117 5.11 18.18 -17.87
CA MET A 117 4.10 17.15 -18.08
C MET A 117 2.67 17.67 -17.87
N LEU A 118 2.42 18.45 -16.81
CA LEU A 118 1.09 19.01 -16.51
C LEU A 118 0.65 20.13 -17.46
N ASN A 119 1.58 20.67 -18.26
CA ASN A 119 1.29 21.66 -19.29
C ASN A 119 0.76 21.06 -20.59
N ASP A 120 0.83 19.74 -20.77
CA ASP A 120 0.19 19.06 -21.90
C ASP A 120 -1.34 19.26 -21.84
N LYS A 121 -1.86 20.10 -22.74
CA LYS A 121 -3.27 20.47 -22.81
C LYS A 121 -4.15 19.39 -23.41
N VAL A 122 -3.56 18.37 -24.05
CA VAL A 122 -4.30 17.20 -24.53
C VAL A 122 -4.67 16.32 -23.33
N THR A 123 -3.71 16.05 -22.45
CA THR A 123 -3.92 15.16 -21.30
C THR A 123 -4.52 15.87 -20.08
N TYR A 124 -4.15 17.13 -19.82
CA TYR A 124 -4.50 17.82 -18.57
C TYR A 124 -5.17 19.19 -18.77
N LYS A 125 -6.13 19.46 -17.89
CA LYS A 125 -6.84 20.74 -17.82
C LYS A 125 -6.76 21.35 -16.42
N LEU A 126 -6.26 22.58 -16.33
CA LEU A 126 -6.24 23.33 -15.08
C LEU A 126 -7.68 23.68 -14.64
N LEU A 127 -7.98 23.49 -13.36
CA LEU A 127 -9.27 23.74 -12.74
C LEU A 127 -9.23 25.01 -11.88
N LYS A 128 -10.29 25.81 -11.96
CA LYS A 128 -10.40 27.07 -11.19
C LYS A 128 -10.56 26.88 -9.68
N LYS A 129 -11.03 25.71 -9.23
CA LYS A 129 -11.31 25.41 -7.82
C LYS A 129 -11.26 23.91 -7.54
N ASP A 130 -11.10 23.56 -6.27
CA ASP A 130 -11.17 22.18 -5.78
C ASP A 130 -12.56 21.56 -6.05
N PRO A 131 -12.68 20.52 -6.91
CA PRO A 131 -13.95 19.88 -7.20
C PRO A 131 -14.30 18.76 -6.21
N THR A 132 -13.51 18.52 -5.15
CA THR A 132 -13.65 17.37 -4.24
C THR A 132 -15.06 17.25 -3.65
N ASN A 133 -15.63 18.35 -3.17
CA ASN A 133 -16.98 18.34 -2.61
C ASN A 133 -18.06 18.05 -3.66
N LYS A 134 -17.88 18.51 -4.92
CA LYS A 134 -18.78 18.19 -6.03
C LYS A 134 -18.77 16.68 -6.27
N TRP A 135 -17.59 16.10 -6.46
CA TRP A 135 -17.46 14.67 -6.75
C TRP A 135 -17.87 13.79 -5.58
N GLN A 136 -17.67 14.21 -4.33
CA GLN A 136 -18.18 13.49 -3.16
C GLN A 136 -19.72 13.42 -3.15
N LYS A 137 -20.40 14.51 -3.54
CA LYS A 137 -21.87 14.51 -3.67
C LYS A 137 -22.34 13.58 -4.78
N VAL A 138 -21.71 13.63 -5.95
CA VAL A 138 -22.03 12.74 -7.08
C VAL A 138 -21.82 11.27 -6.70
N ALA A 139 -20.68 10.93 -6.09
CA ALA A 139 -20.37 9.58 -5.63
C ALA A 139 -21.45 9.05 -4.67
N ASN A 140 -21.81 9.84 -3.65
CA ASN A 140 -22.82 9.45 -2.67
C ASN A 140 -24.22 9.38 -3.28
N GLY A 141 -24.52 10.20 -4.30
CA GLY A 141 -25.74 10.11 -5.10
C GLY A 141 -25.83 8.79 -5.87
N LEU A 142 -24.75 8.37 -6.54
CA LEU A 142 -24.66 7.06 -7.20
C LEU A 142 -24.86 5.93 -6.19
N VAL A 143 -24.18 5.96 -5.04
CA VAL A 143 -24.38 4.95 -3.99
C VAL A 143 -25.84 4.87 -3.54
N ASN A 144 -26.51 6.02 -3.35
CA ASN A 144 -27.93 6.03 -2.99
C ASN A 144 -28.80 5.40 -4.08
N LYS A 145 -28.55 5.69 -5.37
CA LYS A 145 -29.26 5.05 -6.49
C LYS A 145 -29.09 3.53 -6.45
N LEU A 146 -27.87 3.04 -6.22
CA LEU A 146 -27.60 1.61 -6.15
C LEU A 146 -28.36 0.92 -4.98
N VAL A 147 -28.45 1.59 -3.83
CA VAL A 147 -29.19 1.07 -2.67
C VAL A 147 -30.70 1.06 -2.92
N VAL A 148 -31.25 2.14 -3.49
CA VAL A 148 -32.68 2.23 -3.84
C VAL A 148 -33.06 1.17 -4.87
N ALA A 149 -32.20 0.95 -5.88
CA ALA A 149 -32.38 -0.10 -6.87
C ALA A 149 -32.14 -1.52 -6.33
N LYS A 150 -31.83 -1.68 -5.04
CA LYS A 150 -31.52 -2.96 -4.38
C LYS A 150 -30.36 -3.73 -5.03
N ILE A 151 -29.47 -3.03 -5.73
CA ILE A 151 -28.24 -3.59 -6.32
C ILE A 151 -27.20 -3.85 -5.23
N VAL A 152 -27.17 -2.99 -4.21
CA VAL A 152 -26.35 -3.18 -3.00
C VAL A 152 -27.21 -3.00 -1.76
N GLU A 153 -26.92 -3.83 -0.75
CA GLU A 153 -27.54 -3.75 0.56
C GLU A 153 -27.20 -2.43 1.27
N GLU A 154 -28.05 -2.01 2.20
CA GLU A 154 -27.86 -0.76 2.93
C GLU A 154 -26.53 -0.73 3.71
N GLN A 155 -26.13 -1.86 4.30
CA GLN A 155 -24.86 -1.97 5.01
C GLN A 155 -23.68 -1.79 4.06
N GLN A 156 -23.70 -2.41 2.88
CA GLN A 156 -22.67 -2.21 1.87
C GLN A 156 -22.66 -0.77 1.36
N GLY A 157 -23.84 -0.18 1.13
CA GLY A 157 -24.00 1.23 0.76
C GLY A 157 -23.34 2.19 1.77
N LYS A 158 -23.46 1.92 3.08
CA LYS A 158 -22.78 2.70 4.14
C LYS A 158 -21.25 2.66 4.02
N HIS A 159 -20.68 1.55 3.55
CA HIS A 159 -19.24 1.39 3.32
C HIS A 159 -18.78 2.03 2.00
N LEU A 160 -19.62 1.99 0.96
CA LEU A 160 -19.34 2.61 -0.33
C LEU A 160 -19.35 4.14 -0.27
N LYS A 161 -20.20 4.73 0.59
CA LYS A 161 -20.28 6.19 0.74
C LYS A 161 -18.91 6.81 1.06
N ALA A 162 -18.55 7.80 0.27
CA ALA A 162 -17.34 8.59 0.44
C ALA A 162 -17.56 9.64 1.55
N LYS A 163 -16.73 9.61 2.59
CA LYS A 163 -16.81 10.50 3.76
C LYS A 163 -15.46 11.14 4.02
N TYR A 164 -15.47 12.44 4.26
CA TYR A 164 -14.28 13.23 4.58
C TYR A 164 -13.14 13.01 3.57
N THR A 165 -13.49 13.11 2.29
CA THR A 165 -12.57 12.83 1.18
C THR A 165 -11.48 13.89 1.05
N VAL A 166 -10.39 13.56 0.37
CA VAL A 166 -9.35 14.54 0.01
C VAL A 166 -9.14 14.49 -1.49
N ALA A 167 -8.72 15.61 -2.07
CA ALA A 167 -8.30 15.64 -3.47
C ALA A 167 -7.21 14.57 -3.69
N PRO A 168 -7.29 13.78 -4.78
CA PRO A 168 -6.18 12.94 -5.20
C PRO A 168 -4.92 13.78 -5.40
N ARG A 169 -3.75 13.19 -5.21
CA ARG A 169 -2.45 13.91 -5.25
C ARG A 169 -1.50 13.22 -6.21
N ILE A 170 -1.04 13.95 -7.21
CA ILE A 170 -0.06 13.45 -8.17
C ILE A 170 1.36 13.57 -7.63
N TYR A 171 2.23 12.66 -8.06
CA TYR A 171 3.67 12.70 -7.84
C TYR A 171 4.39 11.92 -8.96
N GLY A 172 5.65 12.23 -9.21
CA GLY A 172 6.49 11.59 -10.22
C GLY A 172 7.48 10.58 -9.63
N LEU A 173 7.69 9.45 -10.28
CA LEU A 173 8.79 8.52 -9.99
C LEU A 173 9.82 8.53 -11.13
N ARG A 174 11.10 8.70 -10.82
CA ARG A 174 12.16 8.79 -11.84
C ARG A 174 12.35 7.45 -12.57
N LYS A 175 12.24 7.44 -13.90
CA LYS A 175 12.50 6.27 -14.75
C LYS A 175 13.99 6.18 -15.08
N THR A 176 14.81 5.76 -14.12
CA THR A 176 16.29 5.65 -14.28
C THR A 176 16.77 4.63 -15.32
N HIS A 177 15.85 3.89 -15.94
CA HIS A 177 16.13 2.88 -16.96
C HIS A 177 15.86 3.40 -18.38
N LYS A 178 15.49 4.68 -18.52
CA LYS A 178 15.34 5.38 -19.79
C LYS A 178 16.41 6.45 -19.84
N GLU A 179 17.01 6.67 -21.01
CA GLU A 179 18.10 7.66 -21.19
C GLU A 179 17.68 9.07 -20.76
N THR A 180 16.46 9.47 -21.14
CA THR A 180 15.87 10.77 -20.73
C THR A 180 15.58 10.87 -19.23
N CYS A 181 15.62 9.75 -18.51
CA CYS A 181 15.32 9.64 -17.08
C CYS A 181 13.97 10.26 -16.66
N CYS A 182 13.00 10.37 -17.56
CA CYS A 182 11.74 11.09 -17.31
C CYS A 182 10.94 10.58 -16.10
N LEU A 183 9.98 11.39 -15.61
CA LEU A 183 9.09 11.00 -14.51
C LEU A 183 7.92 10.12 -14.98
N ARG A 184 7.56 9.13 -14.16
CA ARG A 184 6.29 8.41 -14.25
C ARG A 184 5.25 9.09 -13.35
N PRO A 185 4.17 9.68 -13.88
CA PRO A 185 3.10 10.23 -13.05
C PRO A 185 2.33 9.12 -12.32
N VAL A 186 2.05 9.34 -11.04
CA VAL A 186 1.16 8.49 -10.25
C VAL A 186 0.23 9.35 -9.43
N VAL A 187 -1.07 9.05 -9.48
CA VAL A 187 -2.10 9.76 -8.71
C VAL A 187 -2.52 8.92 -7.51
N SER A 188 -2.33 9.48 -6.32
CA SER A 188 -2.72 8.84 -5.07
C SER A 188 -4.22 9.04 -4.81
N CYS A 189 -5.07 8.12 -5.29
CA CYS A 189 -6.53 8.19 -5.14
C CYS A 189 -7.06 7.73 -3.77
N VAL A 190 -6.18 7.37 -2.81
CA VAL A 190 -6.59 6.95 -1.46
C VAL A 190 -7.41 8.05 -0.78
N ASN A 191 -8.59 7.69 -0.26
CA ASN A 191 -9.58 8.60 0.34
C ASN A 191 -10.14 9.68 -0.61
N SER A 192 -10.02 9.49 -1.92
CA SER A 192 -10.71 10.35 -2.89
C SER A 192 -12.20 10.02 -2.99
N PRO A 193 -13.03 10.92 -3.57
CA PRO A 193 -14.45 10.66 -3.79
C PRO A 193 -14.76 9.37 -4.56
N SER A 194 -13.93 9.00 -5.54
CA SER A 194 -14.17 7.85 -6.40
C SER A 194 -13.60 6.55 -5.87
N TYR A 195 -12.70 6.57 -4.87
CA TYR A 195 -11.94 5.40 -4.44
C TYR A 195 -12.79 4.16 -4.11
N ASN A 196 -13.84 4.33 -3.32
CA ASN A 196 -14.67 3.19 -2.89
C ASN A 196 -15.51 2.61 -4.03
N LEU A 197 -16.09 3.48 -4.88
CA LEU A 197 -16.85 3.04 -6.05
C LEU A 197 -15.95 2.39 -7.10
N ALA A 198 -14.74 2.91 -7.30
CA ALA A 198 -13.74 2.30 -8.17
C ALA A 198 -13.31 0.91 -7.68
N ARG A 199 -13.16 0.74 -6.35
CA ARG A 199 -12.90 -0.60 -5.77
C ARG A 199 -14.07 -1.55 -5.98
N PHE A 200 -15.29 -1.08 -5.79
CA PHE A 200 -16.48 -1.87 -6.05
C PHE A 200 -16.58 -2.28 -7.52
N LEU A 201 -16.29 -1.35 -8.44
CA LEU A 201 -16.22 -1.62 -9.87
C LEU A 201 -15.14 -2.66 -10.22
N HIS A 202 -13.96 -2.56 -9.59
CA HIS A 202 -12.92 -3.58 -9.68
C HIS A 202 -13.42 -4.96 -9.25
N GLU A 203 -14.03 -5.05 -8.06
CA GLU A 203 -14.56 -6.31 -7.51
C GLU A 203 -15.64 -6.94 -8.41
N ILE A 204 -16.47 -6.13 -9.07
CA ILE A 204 -17.51 -6.61 -10.00
C ILE A 204 -16.92 -7.10 -11.33
N LEU A 205 -15.88 -6.46 -11.85
CA LEU A 205 -15.32 -6.77 -13.17
C LEU A 205 -14.21 -7.84 -13.14
N THR A 206 -13.61 -8.11 -11.97
CA THR A 206 -12.57 -9.14 -11.82
C THR A 206 -13.00 -10.53 -12.37
N PRO A 207 -14.22 -11.04 -12.10
CA PRO A 207 -14.65 -12.34 -12.65
C PRO A 207 -14.64 -12.42 -14.18
N VAL A 208 -14.79 -11.29 -14.87
CA VAL A 208 -14.73 -11.21 -16.34
C VAL A 208 -13.30 -11.48 -16.83
N ILE A 209 -12.31 -10.85 -16.20
CA ILE A 209 -10.89 -10.98 -16.55
C ILE A 209 -10.39 -12.42 -16.36
N GLU A 210 -10.88 -13.09 -15.32
CA GLU A 210 -10.48 -14.47 -15.00
C GLU A 210 -10.95 -15.49 -16.06
N LYS A 211 -11.88 -15.10 -16.94
CA LYS A 211 -12.39 -15.94 -18.03
C LYS A 211 -11.70 -15.69 -19.37
N PHE A 212 -10.90 -14.63 -19.50
CA PHE A 212 -10.21 -14.35 -20.75
C PHE A 212 -9.10 -15.38 -21.03
N GLN A 213 -9.10 -15.93 -22.25
CA GLN A 213 -8.25 -17.04 -22.66
C GLN A 213 -6.75 -16.70 -22.76
N TYR A 214 -6.43 -15.44 -23.06
CA TYR A 214 -5.05 -14.98 -23.23
C TYR A 214 -4.40 -14.61 -21.89
N ASN A 215 -5.19 -14.32 -20.87
CA ASN A 215 -4.67 -13.77 -19.63
C ASN A 215 -3.85 -14.80 -18.85
N VAL A 216 -2.69 -14.35 -18.38
CA VAL A 216 -1.92 -15.04 -17.34
C VAL A 216 -2.05 -14.30 -16.02
N LYS A 217 -2.17 -15.03 -14.91
CA LYS A 217 -2.35 -14.42 -13.59
C LYS A 217 -1.06 -13.85 -13.02
N ASN A 218 0.07 -14.47 -13.35
CA ASN A 218 1.42 -14.11 -12.89
C ASN A 218 2.46 -14.99 -13.61
N SER A 219 3.74 -14.74 -13.32
CA SER A 219 4.88 -15.49 -13.86
C SER A 219 4.81 -17.01 -13.63
N PHE A 220 4.24 -17.49 -12.51
CA PHE A 220 4.14 -18.93 -12.23
C PHE A 220 3.10 -19.62 -13.13
N ASP A 221 1.99 -18.93 -13.39
CA ASP A 221 0.93 -19.39 -14.29
C ASP A 221 1.47 -19.49 -15.73
N PHE A 222 2.25 -18.49 -16.14
CA PHE A 222 2.94 -18.52 -17.43
C PHE A 222 3.94 -19.67 -17.55
N VAL A 223 4.76 -19.95 -16.52
CA VAL A 223 5.71 -21.09 -16.54
C VAL A 223 4.98 -22.42 -16.68
N THR A 224 3.87 -22.59 -15.95
CA THR A 224 3.02 -23.80 -16.06
C THR A 224 2.43 -23.97 -17.47
N PHE A 225 2.16 -22.85 -18.16
CA PHE A 225 1.75 -22.86 -19.55
C PHE A 225 2.92 -23.21 -20.49
N SER A 226 4.08 -22.56 -20.33
CA SER A 226 5.23 -22.76 -21.23
C SER A 226 5.77 -24.18 -21.21
N GLU A 227 5.70 -24.88 -20.07
CA GLU A 227 6.09 -26.31 -19.97
C GLU A 227 5.29 -27.24 -20.90
N LYS A 228 4.10 -26.82 -21.33
CA LYS A 228 3.18 -27.62 -22.17
C LYS A 228 3.26 -27.25 -23.65
N VAL A 229 4.03 -26.22 -24.01
CA VAL A 229 4.08 -25.67 -25.37
C VAL A 229 5.36 -26.13 -26.07
N SER A 230 5.22 -26.60 -27.30
CA SER A 230 6.32 -26.83 -28.24
C SER A 230 6.33 -25.75 -29.30
N LEU A 231 7.45 -25.08 -29.51
CA LEU A 231 7.55 -23.98 -30.46
C LEU A 231 8.01 -24.50 -31.83
N PRO A 232 7.22 -24.31 -32.92
CA PRO A 232 7.61 -24.76 -34.26
C PRO A 232 8.86 -24.05 -34.80
N LYS A 233 9.59 -24.72 -35.71
CA LYS A 233 10.88 -24.21 -36.26
C LYS A 233 10.78 -22.84 -36.93
N ASN A 234 9.69 -22.56 -37.66
CA ASN A 234 9.50 -21.31 -38.41
C ASN A 234 8.77 -20.23 -37.60
N TYR A 235 8.66 -20.42 -36.28
CA TYR A 235 8.03 -19.46 -35.39
C TYR A 235 9.10 -18.82 -34.53
N VAL A 236 8.86 -17.57 -34.12
CA VAL A 236 9.72 -16.74 -33.28
C VAL A 236 8.90 -16.17 -32.13
N LEU A 237 9.51 -16.00 -30.96
CA LEU A 237 8.88 -15.30 -29.85
C LEU A 237 8.99 -13.79 -30.03
N ILE A 238 7.88 -13.10 -29.79
CA ILE A 238 7.83 -11.65 -29.72
C ILE A 238 7.19 -11.21 -28.40
N SER A 239 7.61 -10.06 -27.90
CA SER A 239 6.94 -9.35 -26.81
C SER A 239 6.40 -8.03 -27.33
N LEU A 240 5.15 -7.73 -26.97
CA LEU A 240 4.51 -6.46 -27.30
C LEU A 240 4.18 -5.72 -25.99
N ASP A 241 4.62 -4.47 -25.88
CA ASP A 241 4.32 -3.56 -24.76
C ASP A 241 3.51 -2.37 -25.26
N VAL A 242 2.50 -1.95 -24.48
CA VAL A 242 1.64 -0.83 -24.86
C VAL A 242 2.23 0.48 -24.38
N VAL A 243 2.38 1.44 -25.30
CA VAL A 243 2.88 2.77 -24.97
C VAL A 243 1.86 3.50 -24.09
N SER A 244 2.23 3.72 -22.83
CA SER A 244 1.47 4.52 -21.86
C SER A 244 -0.02 4.14 -21.74
N LEU A 245 -0.32 2.84 -21.67
CA LEU A 245 -1.68 2.27 -21.64
C LEU A 245 -2.72 3.14 -20.91
N PHE A 246 -2.53 3.42 -19.61
CA PHE A 246 -3.55 4.10 -18.79
C PHE A 246 -3.93 5.52 -19.24
N THR A 247 -3.02 6.26 -19.87
CA THR A 247 -3.33 7.60 -20.40
C THR A 247 -3.98 7.53 -21.78
N ASN A 248 -3.86 6.39 -22.47
CA ASN A 248 -4.31 6.20 -23.85
C ASN A 248 -5.61 5.38 -23.96
N VAL A 249 -6.02 4.66 -22.91
CA VAL A 249 -7.36 4.06 -22.85
C VAL A 249 -8.41 5.15 -22.66
N ARG A 250 -9.05 5.54 -23.76
CA ARG A 250 -10.08 6.56 -23.78
C ARG A 250 -11.46 6.04 -23.40
N ARG A 251 -12.29 6.93 -22.85
CA ARG A 251 -13.66 6.62 -22.41
C ARG A 251 -14.55 6.12 -23.56
N ASP A 252 -14.48 6.74 -24.73
CA ASP A 252 -15.24 6.34 -25.93
C ASP A 252 -14.94 4.89 -26.34
N LEU A 253 -13.65 4.50 -26.38
CA LEU A 253 -13.24 3.13 -26.64
C LEU A 253 -13.82 2.17 -25.60
N ILE A 254 -13.79 2.50 -24.31
CA ILE A 254 -14.35 1.63 -23.27
C ILE A 254 -15.85 1.44 -23.45
N LEU A 255 -16.59 2.52 -23.72
CA LEU A 255 -18.03 2.42 -23.92
C LEU A 255 -18.35 1.54 -25.12
N LYS A 256 -17.59 1.65 -26.21
CA LYS A 256 -17.68 0.73 -27.36
C LYS A 256 -17.39 -0.72 -26.95
N VAL A 257 -16.31 -0.96 -26.22
CA VAL A 257 -15.95 -2.31 -25.74
C VAL A 257 -17.04 -2.91 -24.88
N ILE A 258 -17.58 -2.15 -23.92
CA ILE A 258 -18.68 -2.61 -23.07
C ILE A 258 -19.93 -2.87 -23.91
N GLU A 259 -20.23 -2.04 -24.91
CA GLU A 259 -21.38 -2.24 -25.79
C GLU A 259 -21.29 -3.58 -26.54
N GLU A 260 -20.15 -3.83 -27.20
CA GLU A 260 -19.94 -5.00 -28.05
C GLU A 260 -19.70 -6.30 -27.28
N THR A 261 -19.14 -6.22 -26.07
CA THR A 261 -18.80 -7.40 -25.25
C THR A 261 -19.84 -7.72 -24.18
N TRP A 262 -20.89 -6.89 -24.04
CA TRP A 262 -21.87 -6.99 -22.95
C TRP A 262 -22.51 -8.39 -22.88
N ASP A 263 -22.94 -8.94 -24.00
CA ASP A 263 -23.63 -10.24 -24.02
C ASP A 263 -22.76 -11.39 -23.52
N ASN A 264 -21.45 -11.28 -23.74
CA ASN A 264 -20.47 -12.26 -23.26
C ASN A 264 -20.21 -12.11 -21.75
N MET A 265 -20.27 -10.89 -21.20
CA MET A 265 -19.94 -10.62 -19.79
C MET A 265 -21.14 -10.52 -18.85
N LYS A 266 -22.37 -10.34 -19.36
CA LYS A 266 -23.58 -10.05 -18.55
C LYS A 266 -23.88 -11.09 -17.47
N HIS A 267 -23.51 -12.34 -17.68
CA HIS A 267 -23.71 -13.42 -16.72
C HIS A 267 -22.69 -13.43 -15.57
N LEU A 268 -21.54 -12.75 -15.75
CA LEU A 268 -20.49 -12.62 -14.74
C LEU A 268 -20.64 -11.33 -13.94
N VAL A 269 -21.24 -10.30 -14.53
CA VAL A 269 -21.42 -8.98 -13.94
C VAL A 269 -22.75 -8.90 -13.21
N LYS A 270 -22.71 -8.76 -11.88
CA LYS A 270 -23.90 -8.77 -11.01
C LYS A 270 -24.68 -7.45 -10.98
N ILE A 271 -24.50 -6.57 -11.97
CA ILE A 271 -25.17 -5.27 -12.06
C ILE A 271 -25.68 -5.04 -13.49
N PRO A 272 -26.74 -4.23 -13.69
CA PRO A 272 -27.21 -3.87 -15.03
C PRO A 272 -26.16 -3.09 -15.83
N LYS A 273 -26.22 -3.22 -17.17
CA LYS A 273 -25.33 -2.52 -18.12
C LYS A 273 -25.29 -1.01 -17.90
N SER A 274 -26.45 -0.38 -17.76
CA SER A 274 -26.58 1.06 -17.55
C SER A 274 -25.86 1.52 -16.28
N VAL A 275 -25.96 0.73 -15.21
CA VAL A 275 -25.30 1.01 -13.94
C VAL A 275 -23.78 0.85 -14.06
N LEU A 276 -23.32 -0.17 -14.80
CA LEU A 276 -21.89 -0.34 -15.08
C LEU A 276 -21.33 0.87 -15.84
N VAL A 277 -22.04 1.32 -16.87
CA VAL A 277 -21.68 2.50 -17.67
C VAL A 277 -21.64 3.76 -16.81
N ASP A 278 -22.62 3.98 -15.93
CA ASP A 278 -22.64 5.11 -15.00
C ASP A 278 -21.41 5.10 -14.06
N LEU A 279 -21.05 3.93 -13.53
CA LEU A 279 -19.90 3.77 -12.63
C LEU A 279 -18.57 3.99 -13.34
N ILE A 280 -18.41 3.46 -14.55
CA ILE A 280 -17.22 3.67 -15.38
C ILE A 280 -17.10 5.16 -15.71
N THR A 281 -18.17 5.77 -16.24
CA THR A 281 -18.19 7.20 -16.61
C THR A 281 -17.82 8.07 -15.42
N PHE A 282 -18.39 7.81 -14.24
CA PHE A 282 -18.03 8.53 -13.02
C PHE A 282 -16.54 8.39 -12.66
N CYS A 283 -15.94 7.21 -12.82
CA CYS A 283 -14.52 7.01 -12.53
C CYS A 283 -13.61 7.85 -13.45
N TYR A 284 -14.01 8.05 -14.70
CA TYR A 284 -13.28 8.90 -15.66
C TYR A 284 -13.53 10.37 -15.38
N ASP A 285 -14.79 10.79 -15.27
CA ASP A 285 -15.16 12.20 -15.05
C ASP A 285 -14.61 12.77 -13.73
N SER A 286 -14.45 11.92 -12.71
CA SER A 286 -13.84 12.27 -11.43
C SER A 286 -12.31 12.10 -11.39
N SER A 287 -11.65 11.99 -12.54
CA SER A 287 -10.19 11.97 -12.64
C SER A 287 -9.62 13.40 -12.52
N TYR A 288 -9.34 13.81 -11.30
CA TYR A 288 -8.67 15.08 -10.99
C TYR A 288 -7.65 14.89 -9.87
N PHE A 289 -6.71 15.82 -9.72
CA PHE A 289 -5.71 15.79 -8.66
C PHE A 289 -5.18 17.19 -8.35
N VAL A 290 -4.48 17.31 -7.22
CA VAL A 290 -3.75 18.52 -6.81
C VAL A 290 -2.24 18.31 -6.96
N TYR A 291 -1.55 19.35 -7.42
CA TYR A 291 -0.09 19.48 -7.43
C TYR A 291 0.30 20.91 -7.05
N GLN A 292 1.14 21.06 -6.03
CA GLN A 292 1.56 22.37 -5.49
C GLN A 292 0.40 23.34 -5.25
N GLY A 293 -0.74 22.83 -4.76
CA GLY A 293 -1.94 23.63 -4.48
C GLY A 293 -2.82 23.96 -5.69
N GLU A 294 -2.40 23.65 -6.91
CA GLU A 294 -3.19 23.80 -8.14
C GLU A 294 -3.94 22.51 -8.47
N PHE A 295 -5.15 22.64 -9.03
CA PHE A 295 -6.02 21.50 -9.34
C PHE A 295 -6.06 21.24 -10.85
N TYR A 296 -5.93 19.98 -11.24
CA TYR A 296 -5.91 19.55 -12.63
C TYR A 296 -6.94 18.42 -12.82
N ALA A 297 -7.67 18.44 -13.93
CA ALA A 297 -8.42 17.30 -14.43
C ALA A 297 -7.56 16.56 -15.47
N GLN A 298 -7.62 15.23 -15.44
CA GLN A 298 -7.08 14.38 -16.50
C GLN A 298 -8.20 14.11 -17.49
N MET A 299 -7.94 14.39 -18.77
CA MET A 299 -8.93 14.36 -19.83
C MET A 299 -9.02 12.97 -20.46
N GLU A 300 -10.26 12.52 -20.72
CA GLU A 300 -10.66 11.30 -21.47
C GLU A 300 -10.02 9.97 -21.05
N SER A 301 -9.15 9.94 -20.04
CA SER A 301 -8.35 8.79 -19.64
C SER A 301 -8.36 8.60 -18.12
N SER A 302 -8.02 7.40 -17.67
CA SER A 302 -7.97 7.11 -16.24
C SER A 302 -6.59 7.40 -15.66
N SER A 303 -6.56 7.99 -14.46
CA SER A 303 -5.29 8.18 -13.75
C SER A 303 -4.68 6.87 -13.25
N MET A 304 -3.35 6.76 -13.33
CA MET A 304 -2.60 5.69 -12.68
C MET A 304 -2.75 5.79 -11.16
N GLY A 305 -3.46 4.83 -10.56
CA GLY A 305 -3.72 4.78 -9.11
C GLY A 305 -5.19 4.78 -8.72
N ASN A 306 -6.10 4.94 -9.69
CA ASN A 306 -7.51 4.60 -9.51
C ASN A 306 -7.66 3.05 -9.50
N PRO A 307 -8.34 2.45 -8.48
CA PRO A 307 -8.50 1.00 -8.38
C PRO A 307 -9.19 0.31 -9.56
N ALA A 308 -10.03 1.02 -10.32
CA ALA A 308 -10.74 0.46 -11.46
C ALA A 308 -9.90 0.45 -12.76
N SER A 309 -8.85 1.26 -12.85
CA SER A 309 -8.08 1.38 -14.10
C SER A 309 -7.48 0.06 -14.60
N PRO A 310 -6.84 -0.77 -13.74
CA PRO A 310 -6.23 -2.01 -14.19
C PRO A 310 -7.25 -3.01 -14.75
N VAL A 311 -8.43 -3.10 -14.12
CA VAL A 311 -9.47 -4.05 -14.56
C VAL A 311 -10.06 -3.61 -15.91
N ILE A 312 -10.30 -2.31 -16.08
CA ILE A 312 -10.85 -1.74 -17.32
C ILE A 312 -9.84 -1.86 -18.45
N ALA A 313 -8.57 -1.52 -18.19
CA ALA A 313 -7.53 -1.60 -19.20
C ALA A 313 -7.33 -3.03 -19.70
N ASN A 314 -7.38 -4.03 -18.82
CA ASN A 314 -7.27 -5.43 -19.20
C ASN A 314 -8.46 -5.92 -20.07
N ILE A 315 -9.69 -5.46 -19.77
CA ILE A 315 -10.87 -5.72 -20.63
C ILE A 315 -10.67 -5.11 -22.02
N VAL A 316 -10.21 -3.86 -22.09
CA VAL A 316 -9.91 -3.20 -23.37
C VAL A 316 -8.81 -3.96 -24.12
N MET A 317 -7.71 -4.32 -23.46
CA MET A 317 -6.62 -5.06 -24.09
C MET A 317 -7.07 -6.41 -24.66
N ASN A 318 -7.88 -7.17 -23.93
CA ASN A 318 -8.42 -8.43 -24.47
C ASN A 318 -9.30 -8.19 -25.69
N TYR A 319 -10.14 -7.15 -25.68
CA TYR A 319 -10.91 -6.77 -26.86
C TYR A 319 -10.01 -6.38 -28.04
N VAL A 320 -8.98 -5.55 -27.83
CA VAL A 320 -8.03 -5.15 -28.89
C VAL A 320 -7.37 -6.39 -29.50
N ILE A 321 -6.86 -7.29 -28.66
CA ILE A 321 -6.27 -8.56 -29.11
C ILE A 321 -7.28 -9.39 -29.90
N ASP A 322 -8.51 -9.59 -29.40
CA ASP A 322 -9.56 -10.34 -30.11
C ASP A 322 -9.86 -9.76 -31.50
N GLN A 323 -9.93 -8.43 -31.63
CA GLN A 323 -10.21 -7.80 -32.92
C GLN A 323 -9.04 -7.95 -33.89
N ILE A 324 -7.80 -7.78 -33.41
CA ILE A 324 -6.61 -7.98 -34.24
C ILE A 324 -6.52 -9.44 -34.71
N LEU A 325 -6.78 -10.40 -33.82
CA LEU A 325 -6.71 -11.82 -34.15
C LEU A 325 -7.72 -12.24 -35.24
N LYS A 326 -8.86 -11.55 -35.37
CA LYS A 326 -9.86 -11.81 -36.43
C LYS A 326 -9.41 -11.38 -37.82
N ILE A 327 -8.53 -10.38 -37.91
CA ILE A 327 -8.06 -9.81 -39.18
C ILE A 327 -6.64 -10.28 -39.54
N LEU A 328 -6.01 -11.09 -38.69
CA LEU A 328 -4.67 -11.59 -38.95
C LEU A 328 -4.66 -12.49 -40.20
N PRO A 329 -3.73 -12.25 -41.15
CA PRO A 329 -3.60 -13.08 -42.34
C PRO A 329 -2.92 -14.44 -42.06
N PHE A 330 -2.48 -14.68 -40.83
CA PHE A 330 -1.76 -15.90 -40.41
C PHE A 330 -2.15 -16.33 -39.00
N GLY A 331 -1.85 -17.59 -38.67
CA GLY A 331 -2.07 -18.14 -37.34
C GLY A 331 -0.99 -17.72 -36.34
N ILE A 332 -1.41 -17.34 -35.13
CA ILE A 332 -0.51 -17.22 -33.97
C ILE A 332 -0.50 -18.55 -33.22
N HIS A 333 0.70 -19.07 -32.91
CA HIS A 333 0.82 -20.36 -32.22
C HIS A 333 0.36 -20.28 -30.77
N PHE A 334 0.74 -19.22 -30.05
CA PHE A 334 0.11 -18.82 -28.80
C PHE A 334 0.26 -17.33 -28.57
N LEU A 335 -0.63 -16.78 -27.74
CA LEU A 335 -0.55 -15.42 -27.22
C LEU A 335 -0.94 -15.43 -25.75
N LYS A 336 -0.12 -14.78 -24.91
CA LYS A 336 -0.38 -14.58 -23.48
C LYS A 336 -0.22 -13.13 -23.09
N LEU A 337 -1.13 -12.65 -22.25
CA LEU A 337 -1.26 -11.25 -21.83
C LEU A 337 -1.19 -11.14 -20.30
N TYR A 338 -0.35 -10.24 -19.81
CA TYR A 338 -0.33 -9.78 -18.43
C TYR A 338 -0.55 -8.26 -18.39
N VAL A 339 -1.81 -7.84 -18.30
CA VAL A 339 -2.20 -6.42 -18.32
C VAL A 339 -1.81 -5.73 -19.63
N ASP A 340 -0.63 -5.11 -19.69
CA ASP A 340 -0.02 -4.45 -20.86
C ASP A 340 1.03 -5.33 -21.56
N ASP A 341 1.74 -6.17 -20.80
CA ASP A 341 2.82 -7.01 -21.32
C ASP A 341 2.22 -8.22 -22.09
N THR A 342 2.53 -8.35 -23.38
CA THR A 342 2.13 -9.48 -24.21
C THR A 342 3.35 -10.29 -24.63
N ILE A 343 3.21 -11.62 -24.68
CA ILE A 343 4.15 -12.52 -25.35
C ILE A 343 3.39 -13.39 -26.35
N ALA A 344 3.93 -13.53 -27.56
CA ALA A 344 3.33 -14.34 -28.60
C ALA A 344 4.40 -15.12 -29.38
N ALA A 345 3.97 -16.23 -29.98
CA ALA A 345 4.75 -16.99 -30.95
C ALA A 345 4.12 -16.83 -32.34
N ILE A 346 4.85 -16.20 -33.26
CA ILE A 346 4.38 -15.88 -34.61
C ILE A 346 5.31 -16.45 -35.69
N PRO A 347 4.87 -16.61 -36.95
CA PRO A 347 5.76 -16.96 -38.05
C PRO A 347 6.87 -15.91 -38.23
N GLU A 348 8.10 -16.36 -38.47
CA GLU A 348 9.27 -15.49 -38.63
C GLU A 348 9.11 -14.50 -39.81
N SER A 349 8.42 -14.93 -40.88
CA SER A 349 8.14 -14.08 -42.05
C SER A 349 7.28 -12.86 -41.74
N GLU A 350 6.53 -12.87 -40.64
CA GLU A 350 5.51 -11.86 -40.32
C GLU A 350 5.94 -10.86 -39.23
N VAL A 351 7.18 -10.97 -38.74
CA VAL A 351 7.71 -10.10 -37.69
C VAL A 351 7.63 -8.63 -38.06
N ASN A 352 7.91 -8.28 -39.32
CA ASN A 352 7.87 -6.89 -39.77
C ASN A 352 6.45 -6.34 -39.88
N ASN A 353 5.46 -7.21 -40.13
CA ASN A 353 4.07 -6.81 -40.41
C ASN A 353 3.22 -6.74 -39.14
N ILE A 354 3.49 -7.60 -38.14
CA ILE A 354 2.64 -7.74 -36.94
C ILE A 354 2.52 -6.42 -36.18
N LEU A 355 3.61 -5.66 -36.06
CA LEU A 355 3.62 -4.41 -35.31
C LEU A 355 2.76 -3.34 -35.99
N GLU A 356 2.86 -3.23 -37.32
CA GLU A 356 2.04 -2.30 -38.10
C GLU A 356 0.55 -2.65 -37.98
N LEU A 357 0.21 -3.94 -38.06
CA LEU A 357 -1.17 -4.39 -37.87
C LEU A 357 -1.69 -4.03 -36.47
N PHE A 358 -0.92 -4.29 -35.42
CA PHE A 358 -1.29 -3.93 -34.05
C PHE A 358 -1.50 -2.42 -33.89
N ASN A 359 -0.62 -1.61 -34.50
CA ASN A 359 -0.70 -0.15 -34.45
C ASN A 359 -1.79 0.44 -35.36
N SER A 360 -2.32 -0.34 -36.30
CA SER A 360 -3.44 0.08 -37.16
C SER A 360 -4.80 0.08 -36.45
N PHE A 361 -4.91 -0.57 -35.29
CA PHE A 361 -6.18 -0.75 -34.59
C PHE A 361 -6.78 0.57 -34.06
N ASP A 362 -5.98 1.38 -33.37
CA ASP A 362 -6.41 2.66 -32.79
C ASP A 362 -5.24 3.64 -32.69
N ASN A 363 -5.46 4.90 -33.06
CA ASN A 363 -4.42 5.93 -33.08
C ASN A 363 -3.79 6.22 -31.71
N ASN A 364 -4.46 5.91 -30.60
CA ASN A 364 -3.97 6.14 -29.24
C ASN A 364 -3.34 4.87 -28.63
N ILE A 365 -3.88 3.69 -28.94
CA ILE A 365 -3.34 2.41 -28.47
C ILE A 365 -2.24 1.96 -29.43
N GLN A 366 -1.00 2.28 -29.05
CA GLN A 366 0.19 1.97 -29.83
C GLN A 366 1.09 1.01 -29.05
N PHE A 367 1.76 0.13 -29.78
CA PHE A 367 2.60 -0.95 -29.28
C PHE A 367 4.05 -0.73 -29.67
N THR A 368 4.94 -1.27 -28.84
CA THR A 368 6.36 -1.50 -29.17
C THR A 368 6.62 -2.99 -29.15
N MET A 369 7.51 -3.47 -30.03
CA MET A 369 7.83 -4.89 -30.15
C MET A 369 9.30 -5.16 -29.81
N GLU A 370 9.52 -6.22 -29.04
CA GLU A 370 10.83 -6.85 -28.85
C GLU A 370 10.77 -8.26 -29.47
N VAL A 371 11.74 -8.60 -30.30
CA VAL A 371 11.87 -9.94 -30.92
C VAL A 371 12.87 -10.75 -30.12
N GLU A 372 12.68 -12.06 -30.03
CA GLU A 372 13.63 -12.93 -29.35
C GLU A 372 15.04 -12.78 -29.92
N LYS A 373 16.03 -12.85 -29.03
CA LYS A 373 17.43 -12.73 -29.37
C LYS A 373 18.21 -13.84 -28.68
N ASP A 374 19.09 -14.50 -29.42
CA ASP A 374 19.86 -15.65 -28.92
C ASP A 374 18.92 -16.72 -28.32
N ASP A 375 17.86 -17.06 -29.07
CA ASP A 375 16.80 -18.00 -28.70
C ASP A 375 16.12 -17.69 -27.36
N SER A 376 16.17 -16.42 -26.93
CA SER A 376 15.76 -16.00 -25.60
C SER A 376 14.91 -14.73 -25.64
N LEU A 377 13.88 -14.68 -24.82
CA LEU A 377 13.04 -13.49 -24.63
C LEU A 377 12.58 -13.38 -23.17
N SER A 378 12.66 -12.19 -22.60
CA SER A 378 12.18 -11.97 -21.23
C SER A 378 10.68 -11.66 -21.22
N PHE A 379 9.93 -12.32 -20.35
CA PHE A 379 8.53 -12.02 -20.07
C PHE A 379 8.29 -12.05 -18.56
N LEU A 380 7.79 -10.95 -18.00
CA LEU A 380 7.65 -10.76 -16.54
C LEU A 380 8.97 -10.98 -15.78
N ASP A 381 8.99 -11.94 -14.86
CA ASP A 381 10.15 -12.34 -14.04
C ASP A 381 10.85 -13.61 -14.61
N VAL A 382 10.63 -13.92 -15.89
CA VAL A 382 11.09 -15.16 -16.54
C VAL A 382 11.86 -14.84 -17.82
N LEU A 383 12.97 -15.54 -18.03
CA LEU A 383 13.67 -15.59 -19.30
C LEU A 383 13.25 -16.88 -19.98
N VAL A 384 12.47 -16.75 -21.06
CA VAL A 384 12.02 -17.87 -21.88
C VAL A 384 13.12 -18.19 -22.86
N LYS A 385 13.55 -19.44 -22.93
CA LYS A 385 14.55 -19.91 -23.88
C LYS A 385 14.03 -21.06 -24.70
N ARG A 386 14.37 -21.10 -25.98
CA ARG A 386 14.12 -22.26 -26.83
C ARG A 386 15.21 -23.31 -26.61
N SER A 387 14.80 -24.56 -26.45
CA SER A 387 15.70 -25.71 -26.40
C SER A 387 15.00 -26.93 -26.99
N ASN A 388 15.51 -27.45 -28.11
CA ASN A 388 14.98 -28.64 -28.80
C ASN A 388 13.45 -28.59 -29.01
N ASP A 389 12.97 -27.52 -29.67
CA ASP A 389 11.55 -27.24 -29.94
C ASP A 389 10.65 -27.08 -28.70
N LYS A 390 11.23 -27.02 -27.49
CA LYS A 390 10.52 -26.74 -26.23
C LYS A 390 10.93 -25.41 -25.63
N LEU A 391 10.07 -24.87 -24.78
CA LEU A 391 10.37 -23.71 -23.96
C LEU A 391 10.91 -24.16 -22.61
N ILE A 392 12.13 -23.75 -22.30
CA ILE A 392 12.70 -23.81 -20.95
C ILE A 392 12.69 -22.40 -20.35
N THR A 393 12.61 -22.31 -19.03
CA THR A 393 12.48 -21.03 -18.35
C THR A 393 13.59 -20.84 -17.34
N ASP A 394 14.00 -19.59 -17.13
CA ASP A 394 14.98 -19.23 -16.10
C ASP A 394 14.49 -18.01 -15.31
N TRP A 395 14.82 -17.94 -14.02
CA TRP A 395 14.50 -16.82 -13.16
C TRP A 395 15.23 -15.54 -13.61
N PHE A 396 14.47 -14.64 -14.21
CA PHE A 396 15.00 -13.39 -14.73
C PHE A 396 14.98 -12.28 -13.68
N VAL A 397 16.06 -11.52 -13.67
CA VAL A 397 16.17 -10.29 -12.88
C VAL A 397 16.64 -9.21 -13.84
N LYS A 398 15.84 -8.15 -13.97
CA LYS A 398 16.19 -7.05 -14.88
C LYS A 398 17.58 -6.49 -14.54
N PRO A 399 18.42 -6.14 -15.53
CA PRO A 399 19.78 -5.63 -15.29
C PRO A 399 19.82 -4.41 -14.36
N ILE A 400 18.78 -3.58 -14.40
CA ILE A 400 18.62 -2.39 -13.54
C ILE A 400 18.31 -2.70 -12.06
N SER A 401 18.12 -3.98 -11.71
CA SER A 401 17.84 -4.38 -10.34
C SER A 401 19.05 -4.12 -9.45
N SER A 402 18.82 -3.37 -8.37
CA SER A 402 19.86 -3.12 -7.36
C SER A 402 20.23 -4.35 -6.53
N GLY A 403 19.48 -5.45 -6.63
CA GLY A 403 19.63 -6.61 -5.74
C GLY A 403 19.33 -6.32 -4.27
N ARG A 404 18.80 -5.13 -3.92
CA ARG A 404 18.49 -4.77 -2.54
C ARG A 404 17.30 -5.57 -2.02
N LEU A 405 17.52 -6.22 -0.88
CA LEU A 405 16.54 -6.98 -0.13
C LEU A 405 16.46 -6.46 1.31
N LEU A 406 15.70 -7.18 2.15
CA LEU A 406 15.75 -7.00 3.59
C LEU A 406 17.16 -7.29 4.10
N ASN A 407 17.94 -6.25 4.40
CA ASN A 407 19.32 -6.40 4.85
C ASN A 407 19.40 -7.12 6.21
N TRP A 408 20.45 -7.94 6.41
CA TRP A 408 20.66 -8.70 7.64
C TRP A 408 20.79 -7.82 8.88
N ASN A 409 21.39 -6.64 8.75
CA ASN A 409 21.56 -5.70 9.87
C ASN A 409 20.27 -4.91 10.20
N SER A 410 19.19 -5.15 9.47
CA SER A 410 17.92 -4.47 9.72
C SER A 410 17.28 -4.97 11.02
N ASN A 411 16.66 -4.07 11.79
CA ASN A 411 15.95 -4.42 13.02
C ASN A 411 14.63 -5.16 12.72
N HIS A 412 14.70 -6.41 12.27
CA HIS A 412 13.54 -7.25 11.97
C HIS A 412 13.70 -8.62 12.63
N PRO A 413 12.59 -9.33 12.95
CA PRO A 413 12.64 -10.70 13.44
C PRO A 413 13.51 -11.60 12.54
N ARG A 414 14.32 -12.46 13.16
CA ARG A 414 15.14 -13.46 12.43
C ARG A 414 14.27 -14.33 11.50
N SER A 415 13.04 -14.64 11.89
CA SER A 415 12.09 -15.38 11.07
C SER A 415 11.74 -14.67 9.75
N GLN A 416 11.63 -13.34 9.73
CA GLN A 416 11.38 -12.58 8.50
C GLN A 416 12.60 -12.59 7.58
N LYS A 417 13.82 -12.49 8.15
CA LYS A 417 15.08 -12.56 7.39
C LYS A 417 15.29 -13.94 6.75
N ILE A 418 15.04 -15.02 7.50
CA ILE A 418 15.09 -16.39 6.98
C ILE A 418 13.96 -16.64 5.98
N GLY A 419 12.76 -16.13 6.27
CA GLY A 419 11.62 -16.19 5.35
C GLY A 419 11.93 -15.54 4.01
N MET A 420 12.80 -14.52 3.99
CA MET A 420 13.24 -13.90 2.74
C MET A 420 14.07 -14.87 1.88
N ILE A 421 15.07 -15.53 2.49
CA ILE A 421 15.87 -16.58 1.81
C ILE A 421 14.93 -17.65 1.22
N LYS A 422 14.03 -18.19 2.04
CA LYS A 422 13.07 -19.23 1.62
C LYS A 422 12.18 -18.76 0.47
N GLY A 423 11.69 -17.52 0.52
CA GLY A 423 10.84 -16.96 -0.53
C GLY A 423 11.58 -16.78 -1.87
N LEU A 424 12.88 -16.44 -1.84
CA LEU A 424 13.70 -16.38 -3.05
C LEU A 424 13.94 -17.77 -3.64
N LEU A 425 14.28 -18.75 -2.80
CA LEU A 425 14.51 -20.12 -3.24
C LEU A 425 13.24 -20.72 -3.85
N ASP A 426 12.09 -20.59 -3.19
CA ASP A 426 10.80 -21.08 -3.70
C ASP A 426 10.42 -20.39 -5.02
N ARG A 427 10.57 -19.06 -5.10
CA ARG A 427 10.33 -18.31 -6.34
C ARG A 427 11.24 -18.79 -7.47
N MET A 428 12.54 -18.88 -7.22
CA MET A 428 13.53 -19.28 -8.23
C MET A 428 13.21 -20.66 -8.79
N THR A 429 12.94 -21.65 -7.93
CA THR A 429 12.64 -23.01 -8.38
C THR A 429 11.31 -23.14 -9.11
N LYS A 430 10.34 -22.27 -8.83
CA LYS A 430 9.05 -22.28 -9.54
C LYS A 430 9.09 -21.55 -10.88
N LEU A 431 10.12 -20.73 -11.11
CA LEU A 431 10.27 -19.96 -12.35
C LEU A 431 11.33 -20.54 -13.30
N SER A 432 12.21 -21.40 -12.79
CA SER A 432 13.35 -21.92 -13.55
C SER A 432 13.22 -23.41 -13.81
N SER A 433 13.68 -23.86 -14.97
CA SER A 433 13.97 -25.26 -15.24
C SER A 433 15.17 -25.73 -14.40
N LYS A 434 15.24 -27.04 -14.11
CA LYS A 434 16.24 -27.63 -13.20
C LYS A 434 17.68 -27.34 -13.61
N ASP A 435 17.94 -27.24 -14.90
CA ASP A 435 19.28 -26.99 -15.47
C ASP A 435 19.87 -25.66 -14.99
N PHE A 436 19.03 -24.70 -14.61
CA PHE A 436 19.47 -23.38 -14.12
C PHE A 436 19.61 -23.30 -12.59
N TYR A 437 19.27 -24.35 -11.84
CA TYR A 437 19.19 -24.28 -10.38
C TYR A 437 20.54 -23.94 -9.73
N GLU A 438 21.64 -24.60 -10.11
CA GLU A 438 22.94 -24.35 -9.47
C GLU A 438 23.47 -22.94 -9.74
N VAL A 439 23.33 -22.46 -10.98
CA VAL A 439 23.67 -21.07 -11.34
C VAL A 439 22.84 -20.10 -10.52
N ASN A 440 21.54 -20.35 -10.37
CA ASN A 440 20.65 -19.49 -9.60
C ASN A 440 20.85 -19.57 -8.08
N PHE A 441 21.24 -20.72 -7.52
CA PHE A 441 21.64 -20.78 -6.11
C PHE A 441 22.86 -19.90 -5.84
N ASN A 442 23.85 -19.89 -6.73
CA ASN A 442 25.00 -19.00 -6.63
C ASN A 442 24.63 -17.53 -6.80
N LYS A 443 23.71 -17.22 -7.73
CA LYS A 443 23.13 -15.87 -7.86
C LYS A 443 22.45 -15.42 -6.56
N ILE A 444 21.66 -16.29 -5.92
CA ILE A 444 21.01 -16.00 -4.62
C ILE A 444 22.05 -15.79 -3.52
N ARG A 445 23.10 -16.61 -3.45
CA ARG A 445 24.22 -16.42 -2.49
C ARG A 445 24.83 -15.04 -2.62
N ASN A 446 25.18 -14.63 -3.85
CA ASN A 446 25.78 -13.32 -4.11
C ASN A 446 24.84 -12.18 -3.72
N ILE A 447 23.55 -12.29 -4.05
CA ILE A 447 22.55 -11.28 -3.66
C ILE A 447 22.45 -11.19 -2.12
N LEU A 448 22.40 -12.32 -1.41
CA LEU A 448 22.29 -12.34 0.05
C LEU A 448 23.55 -11.83 0.74
N LEU A 449 24.73 -12.18 0.23
CA LEU A 449 26.03 -11.67 0.68
C LEU A 449 26.07 -10.14 0.58
N ASN A 450 25.65 -9.59 -0.57
CA ASN A 450 25.56 -8.13 -0.77
C ASN A 450 24.53 -7.45 0.15
N ASN A 451 23.61 -8.21 0.75
CA ASN A 451 22.67 -7.75 1.77
C ASN A 451 23.11 -8.09 3.21
N ASN A 452 24.41 -8.37 3.40
CA ASN A 452 25.07 -8.66 4.68
C ASN A 452 24.61 -9.95 5.38
N TYR A 453 23.99 -10.89 4.67
CA TYR A 453 23.64 -12.18 5.28
C TYR A 453 24.90 -13.01 5.57
N GLU A 454 24.88 -13.70 6.70
CA GLU A 454 25.94 -14.64 7.07
C GLU A 454 25.87 -15.89 6.18
N MET A 455 26.93 -16.15 5.40
CA MET A 455 26.97 -17.27 4.46
C MET A 455 26.73 -18.65 5.10
N PRO A 456 27.25 -18.98 6.30
CA PRO A 456 26.93 -20.25 6.95
C PRO A 456 25.43 -20.46 7.20
N LEU A 457 24.70 -19.39 7.53
CA LEU A 457 23.25 -19.44 7.65
C LEU A 457 22.57 -19.63 6.30
N VAL A 458 23.03 -18.89 5.28
CA VAL A 458 22.49 -18.99 3.91
C VAL A 458 22.65 -20.41 3.38
N ASP A 459 23.85 -20.97 3.48
CA ASP A 459 24.16 -22.32 3.01
C ASP A 459 23.38 -23.38 3.79
N SER A 460 23.25 -23.25 5.11
CA SER A 460 22.40 -24.13 5.92
C SER A 460 20.94 -24.14 5.43
N VAL A 461 20.37 -22.96 5.12
CA VAL A 461 18.99 -22.86 4.62
C VAL A 461 18.86 -23.42 3.20
N ILE A 462 19.84 -23.16 2.32
CA ILE A 462 19.86 -23.69 0.95
C ILE A 462 19.99 -25.22 0.96
N ASN A 463 20.90 -25.79 1.75
CA ASN A 463 21.12 -27.23 1.80
C ASN A 463 19.86 -27.95 2.31
N LYS A 464 19.26 -27.44 3.39
CA LYS A 464 17.97 -27.93 3.88
C LYS A 464 16.86 -27.81 2.82
N PHE A 465 16.88 -26.75 2.01
CA PHE A 465 15.92 -26.60 0.92
C PHE A 465 16.15 -27.63 -0.21
N LYS A 466 17.41 -27.87 -0.61
CA LYS A 466 17.78 -28.90 -1.59
C LYS A 466 17.37 -30.30 -1.12
N GLU A 467 17.61 -30.63 0.14
CA GLU A 467 17.16 -31.90 0.75
C GLU A 467 15.64 -32.08 0.61
N ASN A 468 14.86 -31.03 0.90
CA ASN A 468 13.40 -31.06 0.77
C ASN A 468 12.89 -31.08 -0.68
N LEU A 469 13.70 -30.64 -1.66
CA LEU A 469 13.33 -30.78 -3.08
C LEU A 469 13.51 -32.22 -3.57
N ASN A 470 14.55 -32.91 -3.08
CA ASN A 470 14.86 -34.28 -3.45
C ASN A 470 13.93 -35.28 -2.76
N ASN A 471 13.62 -35.03 -1.49
CA ASN A 471 12.64 -35.80 -0.74
C ASN A 471 11.24 -35.29 -1.12
N LYS A 472 10.52 -36.00 -2.01
CA LYS A 472 9.15 -35.68 -2.48
C LYS A 472 8.08 -35.44 -1.39
N THR A 473 8.43 -35.42 -0.11
CA THR A 473 7.61 -35.01 1.01
C THR A 473 7.49 -33.48 1.09
N ARG A 474 6.78 -32.88 0.13
CA ARG A 474 5.91 -31.76 0.52
C ARG A 474 4.77 -32.38 1.32
N SER A 475 4.98 -32.59 2.62
CA SER A 475 3.86 -32.67 3.52
C SER A 475 3.14 -31.33 3.38
N LEU A 476 1.99 -31.36 2.70
CA LEU A 476 0.95 -30.39 2.91
C LEU A 476 0.64 -30.49 4.40
N VAL A 477 1.31 -29.66 5.19
CA VAL A 477 0.84 -29.38 6.55
C VAL A 477 -0.52 -28.76 6.31
N ASN A 478 -1.55 -29.60 6.34
CA ASN A 478 -2.91 -29.21 6.66
C ASN A 478 -2.79 -28.54 8.03
N SER A 479 -2.49 -27.24 8.04
CA SER A 479 -2.71 -26.43 9.20
C SER A 479 -4.22 -26.44 9.37
N ASN A 480 -4.69 -27.22 10.35
CA ASN A 480 -6.01 -27.02 10.92
C ASN A 480 -6.22 -25.51 11.04
N ASN A 481 -7.16 -24.98 10.26
CA ASN A 481 -7.51 -23.58 10.18
C ASN A 481 -8.17 -23.16 11.51
N ASN A 482 -7.38 -23.10 12.57
CA ASN A 482 -7.73 -22.22 13.68
C ASN A 482 -7.71 -20.81 13.08
N ASN A 483 -8.81 -20.06 13.23
CA ASN A 483 -8.94 -18.67 12.80
C ASN A 483 -7.91 -17.79 13.54
N ILE A 484 -6.64 -17.85 13.13
CA ILE A 484 -5.56 -17.09 13.74
C ILE A 484 -5.74 -15.63 13.37
N ARG A 485 -5.88 -14.77 14.38
CA ARG A 485 -5.99 -13.33 14.19
C ARG A 485 -4.64 -12.66 14.40
N TYR A 486 -4.11 -12.05 13.36
CA TYR A 486 -2.87 -11.30 13.43
C TYR A 486 -3.09 -9.86 13.95
N CYS A 487 -2.37 -9.50 15.00
CA CYS A 487 -2.38 -8.17 15.59
C CYS A 487 -1.04 -7.49 15.36
N ARG A 488 -1.08 -6.34 14.68
CA ARG A 488 0.11 -5.59 14.31
C ARG A 488 0.77 -4.95 15.55
N PHE A 489 2.06 -5.21 15.77
CA PHE A 489 2.82 -4.74 16.93
C PHE A 489 4.23 -4.23 16.54
N PRO A 490 4.76 -3.14 17.13
CA PRO A 490 6.09 -2.65 16.79
C PRO A 490 7.20 -3.63 17.20
N TYR A 491 8.17 -3.84 16.32
CA TYR A 491 9.29 -4.74 16.60
C TYR A 491 10.35 -4.08 17.49
N MET A 492 10.68 -4.75 18.60
CA MET A 492 11.79 -4.43 19.49
C MET A 492 12.37 -5.76 19.95
N ALA A 493 13.60 -6.09 19.56
CA ALA A 493 14.11 -7.46 19.56
C ALA A 493 13.84 -8.25 20.86
N GLU A 494 14.30 -7.75 22.01
CA GLU A 494 14.11 -8.45 23.29
C GLU A 494 12.64 -8.48 23.73
N LEU A 495 11.94 -7.35 23.59
CA LEU A 495 10.55 -7.24 24.04
C LEU A 495 9.60 -8.08 23.18
N SER A 496 9.70 -7.95 21.86
CA SER A 496 8.82 -8.62 20.91
C SER A 496 8.88 -10.14 21.06
N ASN A 497 10.06 -10.71 21.30
CA ASN A 497 10.19 -12.15 21.53
C ASN A 497 9.47 -12.60 22.81
N LYS A 498 9.60 -11.83 23.90
CA LYS A 498 8.91 -12.12 25.17
C LYS A 498 7.40 -11.92 25.06
N LEU A 499 6.96 -10.83 24.43
CA LEU A 499 5.55 -10.56 24.20
C LEU A 499 4.90 -11.63 23.32
N ASN A 500 5.59 -12.11 22.29
CA ASN A 500 5.04 -13.17 21.45
C ASN A 500 4.73 -14.43 22.27
N ARG A 501 5.55 -14.73 23.31
CA ARG A 501 5.30 -15.86 24.24
C ARG A 501 4.06 -15.67 25.08
N VAL A 502 3.71 -14.44 25.46
CA VAL A 502 2.49 -14.15 26.26
C VAL A 502 1.22 -14.50 25.47
N PHE A 503 1.24 -14.37 24.15
CA PHE A 503 0.11 -14.71 23.28
C PHE A 503 0.11 -16.17 22.80
N ILE A 504 1.14 -16.97 23.15
CA ILE A 504 1.14 -18.42 22.90
C ILE A 504 -0.02 -19.04 23.68
N GLY A 505 -0.80 -19.90 23.01
CA GLY A 505 -2.01 -20.50 23.56
C GLY A 505 -3.31 -19.74 23.24
N THR A 506 -3.24 -18.49 22.78
CA THR A 506 -4.40 -17.78 22.23
C THR A 506 -4.55 -18.04 20.72
N HIS A 507 -5.66 -17.66 20.09
CA HIS A 507 -5.77 -17.58 18.62
C HIS A 507 -5.24 -16.24 18.06
N VAL A 508 -4.70 -15.36 18.91
CA VAL A 508 -4.09 -14.11 18.48
C VAL A 508 -2.57 -14.31 18.29
N ARG A 509 -2.02 -13.73 17.23
CA ARG A 509 -0.58 -13.74 16.95
C ARG A 509 -0.07 -12.33 16.69
N LEU A 510 1.10 -11.99 17.20
CA LEU A 510 1.70 -10.68 16.97
C LEU A 510 2.41 -10.64 15.61
N ALA A 511 2.03 -9.68 14.78
CA ALA A 511 2.67 -9.40 13.49
C ALA A 511 3.55 -8.16 13.61
N PHE A 512 4.87 -8.35 13.54
CA PHE A 512 5.83 -7.29 13.85
C PHE A 512 6.12 -6.34 12.69
N TYR A 513 6.23 -5.04 12.99
CA TYR A 513 6.62 -4.01 12.03
C TYR A 513 7.59 -2.99 12.66
N ASN A 514 8.43 -2.36 11.85
CA ASN A 514 9.31 -1.29 12.33
C ASN A 514 8.60 0.07 12.40
N ILE A 515 8.75 0.77 13.52
CA ILE A 515 8.33 2.17 13.68
C ILE A 515 9.34 3.09 12.99
N LEU A 516 10.61 2.99 13.36
CA LEU A 516 11.68 3.78 12.78
C LEU A 516 12.26 3.04 11.57
N ARG A 517 12.27 3.73 10.43
CA ARG A 517 12.81 3.19 9.17
C ARG A 517 13.65 4.22 8.45
N VAL A 518 14.54 3.75 7.59
CA VAL A 518 15.33 4.62 6.70
C VAL A 518 14.42 5.49 5.82
N ASN A 519 13.18 5.07 5.53
CA ASN A 519 12.17 5.87 4.83
C ASN A 519 11.98 7.31 5.35
N SER A 520 12.35 7.58 6.60
CA SER A 520 12.34 8.93 7.18
C SER A 520 13.25 9.95 6.49
N ILE A 521 14.26 9.51 5.72
CA ILE A 521 15.13 10.40 4.93
C ILE A 521 14.57 10.69 3.54
N TYR A 522 13.53 9.98 3.11
CA TYR A 522 12.93 10.16 1.79
C TYR A 522 12.00 11.36 1.80
N SER A 523 12.09 12.19 0.76
CA SER A 523 11.25 13.35 0.56
C SER A 523 9.79 12.94 0.32
N LYS A 524 8.86 13.74 0.83
CA LYS A 524 7.44 13.57 0.56
C LYS A 524 7.13 14.20 -0.79
N LEU A 525 6.97 13.38 -1.82
CA LEU A 525 6.70 13.84 -3.18
C LEU A 525 5.25 14.32 -3.41
N LYS A 526 4.33 13.88 -2.55
CA LYS A 526 2.91 14.27 -2.60
C LYS A 526 2.69 15.54 -1.80
N ASP A 527 1.81 16.40 -2.29
CA ASP A 527 1.30 17.53 -1.52
C ASP A 527 0.83 17.10 -0.12
N PRO A 528 1.15 17.89 0.92
CA PRO A 528 0.62 17.63 2.25
C PRO A 528 -0.90 17.81 2.27
N VAL A 529 -1.60 16.92 2.99
CA VAL A 529 -3.03 17.15 3.26
C VAL A 529 -3.14 18.31 4.24
N ASN A 530 -3.97 19.30 3.92
CA ASN A 530 -4.22 20.44 4.78
C ASN A 530 -4.59 19.96 6.20
N LYS A 531 -4.00 20.58 7.23
CA LYS A 531 -4.23 20.27 8.65
C LYS A 531 -5.72 20.19 8.99
N GLN A 532 -6.51 21.12 8.45
CA GLN A 532 -7.96 21.21 8.67
C GLN A 532 -8.75 20.04 8.05
N GLN A 533 -8.23 19.41 7.01
CA GLN A 533 -8.83 18.25 6.33
C GLN A 533 -8.32 16.91 6.86
N GLN A 534 -7.46 16.89 7.89
CA GLN A 534 -7.01 15.63 8.47
C GLN A 534 -8.12 14.96 9.27
N THR A 535 -8.16 13.63 9.18
CA THR A 535 -9.20 12.76 9.78
C THR A 535 -8.56 11.62 10.57
N GLY A 536 -9.31 11.05 11.51
CA GLY A 536 -8.85 9.92 12.31
C GLY A 536 -7.68 10.34 13.21
N ILE A 537 -7.83 11.49 13.88
CA ILE A 537 -6.77 12.13 14.65
C ILE A 537 -7.16 12.26 16.12
N VAL A 538 -6.15 12.26 16.98
CA VAL A 538 -6.21 12.76 18.35
C VAL A 538 -5.54 14.13 18.35
N TYR A 539 -6.19 15.13 18.93
CA TYR A 539 -5.73 16.51 18.92
C TYR A 539 -5.77 17.13 20.32
N LYS A 540 -4.96 18.16 20.52
CA LYS A 540 -4.88 19.00 21.71
C LYS A 540 -5.28 20.43 21.36
N ILE A 541 -6.15 21.03 22.17
CA ILE A 541 -6.52 22.44 22.10
C ILE A 541 -6.00 23.12 23.39
N PRO A 542 -5.04 24.04 23.31
CA PRO A 542 -4.61 24.83 24.46
C PRO A 542 -5.76 25.69 25.00
N CYS A 543 -5.82 25.86 26.31
CA CYS A 543 -6.65 26.88 26.96
C CYS A 543 -5.80 28.13 27.23
N SER A 544 -6.45 29.25 27.55
CA SER A 544 -5.77 30.45 28.06
C SER A 544 -5.15 30.26 29.44
N CYS A 545 -5.52 29.19 30.16
CA CYS A 545 -4.86 28.74 31.38
C CYS A 545 -3.85 27.61 31.10
N ASP A 546 -3.19 27.09 32.14
CA ASP A 546 -2.19 26.02 32.02
C ASP A 546 -2.76 24.65 31.58
N LEU A 547 -4.09 24.53 31.46
CA LEU A 547 -4.77 23.31 31.04
C LEU A 547 -4.97 23.24 29.52
N CYS A 548 -5.28 22.05 29.04
CA CYS A 548 -5.68 21.84 27.65
C CYS A 548 -6.88 20.89 27.53
N TYR A 549 -7.52 20.90 26.38
CA TYR A 549 -8.50 19.88 26.01
C TYR A 549 -7.90 18.88 25.04
N ILE A 550 -8.15 17.60 25.27
CA ILE A 550 -7.74 16.52 24.37
C ILE A 550 -8.99 15.82 23.85
N GLY A 551 -9.04 15.65 22.53
CA GLY A 551 -10.17 15.02 21.87
C GLY A 551 -9.75 14.19 20.65
N GLN A 552 -10.65 13.33 20.17
CA GLN A 552 -10.50 12.65 18.89
C GLN A 552 -11.62 12.93 17.89
N THR A 553 -11.31 12.73 16.61
CA THR A 553 -12.29 12.86 15.53
C THR A 553 -11.99 11.93 14.36
N ARG A 554 -13.06 11.37 13.78
CA ARG A 554 -13.05 10.71 12.46
C ARG A 554 -13.40 11.70 11.34
N GLN A 555 -13.97 12.85 11.68
CA GLN A 555 -14.34 13.90 10.73
C GLN A 555 -13.13 14.74 10.35
N TYR A 556 -13.30 15.68 9.42
CA TYR A 556 -12.31 16.76 9.25
C TYR A 556 -12.11 17.51 10.57
N LEU A 557 -10.86 17.89 10.84
CA LEU A 557 -10.53 18.71 12.00
C LEU A 557 -11.36 20.00 12.02
N SER A 558 -11.51 20.68 10.88
CA SER A 558 -12.31 21.92 10.78
C SER A 558 -13.77 21.74 11.22
N ASN A 559 -14.41 20.63 10.82
CA ASN A 559 -15.77 20.34 11.23
C ASN A 559 -15.87 20.14 12.74
N ARG A 560 -14.89 19.45 13.34
CA ARG A 560 -14.84 19.23 14.79
C ARG A 560 -14.57 20.53 15.54
N VAL A 561 -13.69 21.40 15.02
CA VAL A 561 -13.42 22.72 15.61
C VAL A 561 -14.67 23.59 15.60
N LYS A 562 -15.42 23.62 14.49
CA LYS A 562 -16.71 24.34 14.40
C LYS A 562 -17.72 23.85 15.44
N GLN A 563 -17.77 22.55 15.70
CA GLN A 563 -18.62 21.98 16.76
C GLN A 563 -18.21 22.51 18.14
N HIS A 564 -16.91 22.50 18.47
CA HIS A 564 -16.44 23.04 19.76
C HIS A 564 -16.72 24.53 19.91
N ILE A 565 -16.50 25.33 18.87
CA ILE A 565 -16.81 26.78 18.88
C ILE A 565 -18.30 27.00 19.11
N TYR A 566 -19.16 26.18 18.47
CA TYR A 566 -20.60 26.24 18.70
C TYR A 566 -20.96 25.87 20.14
N ASP A 567 -20.34 24.83 20.69
CA ASP A 567 -20.55 24.39 22.06
C ASP A 567 -20.18 25.47 23.09
N CYS A 568 -19.08 26.21 22.87
CA CYS A 568 -18.69 27.37 23.70
C CYS A 568 -19.63 28.58 23.58
N LYS A 569 -20.41 28.70 22.51
CA LYS A 569 -21.32 29.84 22.30
C LYS A 569 -22.73 29.58 22.79
N ASN A 570 -23.13 28.32 22.96
CA ASN A 570 -24.52 27.96 23.24
C ASN A 570 -24.73 27.61 24.72
N ILE A 571 -25.37 28.51 25.47
CA ILE A 571 -25.64 28.36 26.90
C ILE A 571 -26.54 27.16 27.23
N ASN A 572 -27.34 26.66 26.27
CA ASN A 572 -28.15 25.45 26.48
C ASN A 572 -27.29 24.17 26.51
N ILE A 573 -26.05 24.22 26.01
CA ILE A 573 -25.09 23.11 26.08
C ILE A 573 -24.45 23.02 27.48
N LEU A 574 -24.30 24.16 28.17
CA LEU A 574 -23.92 24.22 29.58
C LEU A 574 -24.94 23.49 30.46
N LYS A 575 -26.24 23.80 30.31
CA LYS A 575 -27.32 23.15 31.08
C LYS A 575 -27.38 21.63 30.91
N ALA A 576 -26.82 21.11 29.81
CA ALA A 576 -26.77 19.68 29.52
C ALA A 576 -25.42 19.01 29.86
N ASN A 577 -24.44 19.72 30.42
CA ASN A 577 -23.12 19.20 30.84
C ASN A 577 -22.39 18.36 29.77
N LYS A 578 -22.60 18.68 28.48
CA LYS A 578 -22.27 17.78 27.37
C LYS A 578 -20.79 17.63 27.07
N THR A 579 -19.98 18.67 27.25
CA THR A 579 -18.54 18.60 26.94
C THR A 579 -17.69 19.27 28.02
N ALA A 580 -16.60 18.62 28.41
CA ALA A 580 -15.67 19.15 29.40
C ALA A 580 -15.03 20.49 28.98
N LEU A 581 -14.83 20.66 27.66
CA LEU A 581 -14.34 21.89 27.05
C LEU A 581 -15.33 23.05 27.29
N ALA A 582 -16.61 22.87 26.95
CA ALA A 582 -17.61 23.93 27.12
C ALA A 582 -17.85 24.24 28.59
N THR A 583 -17.96 23.22 29.46
CA THR A 583 -18.09 23.40 30.91
C THR A 583 -16.94 24.26 31.45
N HIS A 584 -15.68 23.94 31.11
CA HIS A 584 -14.54 24.74 31.55
C HIS A 584 -14.57 26.19 31.03
N HIS A 585 -14.95 26.37 29.75
CA HIS A 585 -15.06 27.70 29.15
C HIS A 585 -16.03 28.61 29.92
N PHE A 586 -17.21 28.09 30.26
CA PHE A 586 -18.23 28.87 30.95
C PHE A 586 -17.97 29.02 32.44
N ASP A 587 -17.57 27.94 33.14
CA ASP A 587 -17.40 27.96 34.60
C ASP A 587 -16.18 28.78 35.03
N GLN A 588 -15.13 28.82 34.19
CA GLN A 588 -13.86 29.50 34.51
C GLN A 588 -13.63 30.75 33.66
N HIS A 589 -14.57 31.11 32.77
CA HIS A 589 -14.43 32.23 31.83
C HIS A 589 -13.13 32.23 31.00
N HIS A 590 -12.58 31.04 30.71
CA HIS A 590 -11.36 30.87 29.94
C HIS A 590 -11.63 30.59 28.46
N ASN A 591 -10.73 31.00 27.58
CA ASN A 591 -10.87 30.81 26.14
C ASN A 591 -9.93 29.72 25.61
N PHE A 592 -10.43 28.89 24.70
CA PHE A 592 -9.62 27.89 24.00
C PHE A 592 -8.99 28.47 22.72
N GLU A 593 -7.72 28.19 22.51
CA GLU A 593 -6.95 28.67 21.38
C GLU A 593 -7.09 27.73 20.17
N PHE A 594 -8.22 27.81 19.46
CA PHE A 594 -8.54 26.93 18.33
C PHE A 594 -7.56 27.03 17.14
N ASP A 595 -6.78 28.09 17.03
CA ASP A 595 -5.74 28.24 16.00
C ASP A 595 -4.45 27.49 16.34
N LYS A 596 -4.18 27.26 17.64
CA LYS A 596 -2.97 26.58 18.14
C LYS A 596 -3.14 25.07 18.33
N ILE A 597 -4.12 24.46 17.66
CA ILE A 597 -4.39 23.01 17.80
C ILE A 597 -3.18 22.17 17.40
N GLU A 598 -2.82 21.19 18.21
CA GLU A 598 -1.76 20.22 17.93
C GLU A 598 -2.37 18.86 17.58
N ILE A 599 -1.85 18.18 16.54
CA ILE A 599 -2.22 16.80 16.25
C ILE A 599 -1.25 15.88 17.01
N LEU A 600 -1.77 15.13 17.97
CA LEU A 600 -0.99 14.26 18.86
C LEU A 600 -0.76 12.86 18.26
N ASP A 601 -1.77 12.32 17.56
CA ASP A 601 -1.71 10.99 16.94
C ASP A 601 -2.68 10.88 15.76
N LYS A 602 -2.40 9.93 14.85
CA LYS A 602 -3.25 9.61 13.70
C LYS A 602 -3.52 8.11 13.62
N GLU A 603 -4.78 7.74 13.81
CA GLU A 603 -5.25 6.36 13.89
C GLU A 603 -6.67 6.25 13.35
N MET A 604 -6.87 5.46 12.29
CA MET A 604 -8.19 5.31 11.66
C MET A 604 -9.07 4.33 12.43
N ASN A 605 -8.48 3.31 13.05
CA ASN A 605 -9.22 2.35 13.85
C ASN A 605 -9.79 3.04 15.10
N TRP A 606 -11.11 3.00 15.27
CA TRP A 606 -11.78 3.70 16.36
C TRP A 606 -11.26 3.26 17.74
N TRP A 607 -11.12 1.96 17.98
CA TRP A 607 -10.66 1.45 19.27
C TRP A 607 -9.25 1.95 19.59
N LYS A 608 -8.31 1.81 18.66
CA LYS A 608 -6.92 2.26 18.86
C LYS A 608 -6.84 3.78 19.05
N ARG A 609 -7.66 4.55 18.32
CA ARG A 609 -7.73 6.02 18.46
C ARG A 609 -8.31 6.41 19.82
N ASN A 610 -9.32 5.70 20.30
CA ASN A 610 -9.91 5.88 21.61
C ASN A 610 -8.88 5.62 22.73
N VAL A 611 -8.15 4.50 22.65
CA VAL A 611 -7.06 4.21 23.61
C VAL A 611 -5.97 5.29 23.56
N SER A 612 -5.63 5.77 22.36
CA SER A 612 -4.67 6.87 22.19
C SER A 612 -5.14 8.17 22.86
N GLU A 613 -6.40 8.57 22.67
CA GLU A 613 -7.02 9.72 23.36
C GLU A 613 -6.90 9.60 24.88
N MET A 614 -7.28 8.45 25.45
CA MET A 614 -7.19 8.21 26.91
C MET A 614 -5.75 8.31 27.44
N ILE A 615 -4.78 7.79 26.69
CA ILE A 615 -3.35 7.89 27.05
C ILE A 615 -2.92 9.36 27.08
N PHE A 616 -3.32 10.15 26.09
CA PHE A 616 -2.97 11.57 26.06
C PHE A 616 -3.68 12.37 27.15
N ILE A 617 -4.94 12.07 27.47
CA ILE A 617 -5.65 12.66 28.62
C ILE A 617 -4.89 12.41 29.92
N LYS A 618 -4.47 11.16 30.20
CA LYS A 618 -3.72 10.84 31.44
C LYS A 618 -2.31 11.43 31.50
N THR A 619 -1.72 11.76 30.36
CA THR A 619 -0.31 12.18 30.27
C THR A 619 -0.12 13.69 30.09
N ASN A 620 -1.22 14.45 30.04
CA ASN A 620 -1.22 15.92 30.00
C ASN A 620 -2.07 16.45 31.16
N ASP A 621 -1.93 17.73 31.45
CA ASP A 621 -2.79 18.43 32.40
C ASP A 621 -4.00 18.95 31.60
N THR A 622 -5.16 18.35 31.82
CA THR A 622 -6.33 18.51 30.94
C THR A 622 -7.62 18.86 31.68
N VAL A 623 -8.55 19.49 30.96
CA VAL A 623 -9.92 19.77 31.44
C VAL A 623 -10.86 18.57 31.32
N ASN A 624 -10.46 17.50 30.61
CA ASN A 624 -11.26 16.30 30.38
C ASN A 624 -11.73 15.65 31.69
N LYS A 625 -12.90 14.98 31.68
CA LYS A 625 -13.44 14.33 32.86
C LYS A 625 -12.64 13.06 33.16
N ARG A 626 -12.49 12.69 34.45
CA ARG A 626 -11.86 11.41 34.84
C ARG A 626 -12.51 10.20 34.15
N THR A 627 -13.84 10.26 34.00
CA THR A 627 -14.66 9.25 33.32
C THR A 627 -14.25 9.00 31.87
N ASP A 628 -13.66 10.00 31.20
CA ASP A 628 -13.21 9.89 29.81
C ASP A 628 -12.07 8.87 29.65
N THR A 629 -11.47 8.41 30.76
CA THR A 629 -10.38 7.42 30.78
C THR A 629 -10.73 6.10 31.45
N ASN A 630 -11.99 5.87 31.82
CA ASN A 630 -12.42 4.67 32.58
C ASN A 630 -12.10 3.35 31.85
N ASN A 631 -12.14 3.36 30.52
CA ASN A 631 -11.83 2.18 29.71
C ASN A 631 -10.33 1.87 29.59
N LEU A 632 -9.45 2.74 30.10
CA LEU A 632 -8.02 2.50 30.14
C LEU A 632 -7.63 1.94 31.51
N ILE A 633 -7.25 0.66 31.52
CA ILE A 633 -7.00 -0.07 32.76
C ILE A 633 -5.93 0.62 33.63
N ILE A 634 -6.14 0.56 34.95
CA ILE A 634 -5.28 1.19 35.96
C ILE A 634 -3.85 0.63 35.91
N LEU A 635 -3.68 -0.62 35.48
CA LEU A 635 -2.37 -1.29 35.39
C LEU A 635 -1.34 -0.54 34.52
N TYR A 636 -1.78 0.33 33.59
CA TYR A 636 -0.84 1.13 32.77
C TYR A 636 -0.34 2.39 33.47
N ASN A 637 -0.87 2.77 34.64
CA ASN A 637 -0.61 4.08 35.26
C ASN A 637 0.89 4.33 35.49
N ASP A 638 1.66 3.33 35.94
CA ASP A 638 3.09 3.53 36.23
C ASP A 638 3.92 3.75 34.95
N ILE A 639 3.66 2.97 33.90
CA ILE A 639 4.26 3.16 32.57
C ILE A 639 3.90 4.54 32.01
N LEU A 640 2.67 5.00 32.22
CA LEU A 640 2.21 6.32 31.76
C LEU A 640 2.81 7.47 32.56
N LYS A 641 3.05 7.30 33.87
CA LYS A 641 3.79 8.27 34.70
C LYS A 641 5.22 8.41 34.20
N GLU A 642 5.90 7.29 33.92
CA GLU A 642 7.25 7.28 33.36
C GLU A 642 7.28 7.99 31.99
N TYR A 643 6.30 7.70 31.12
CA TYR A 643 6.14 8.39 29.84
C TYR A 643 5.95 9.91 30.02
N LYS A 644 5.09 10.34 30.95
CA LYS A 644 4.84 11.77 31.24
C LYS A 644 6.11 12.46 31.74
N SER A 645 6.86 11.82 32.64
CA SER A 645 8.12 12.34 33.19
C SER A 645 9.18 12.52 32.10
N ASN A 646 9.40 11.50 31.26
CA ASN A 646 10.38 11.55 30.18
C ASN A 646 10.00 12.53 29.06
N ARG A 647 8.71 12.80 28.84
CA ARG A 647 8.25 13.79 27.85
C ARG A 647 8.48 15.24 28.30
N LYS A 648 8.55 15.49 29.61
CA LYS A 648 8.83 16.83 30.18
C LYS A 648 10.33 17.17 30.21
N LYS A 649 11.20 16.17 30.10
CA LYS A 649 12.66 16.31 29.93
C LYS A 649 13.00 16.43 28.45
#